data_AF-A0A524HM69-F1
#
_entry.id   AF-A0A524HM69-F1
#
_cell.length_a   1.000
_cell.length_b   1.000
_cell.length_c   1.000
_cell.angle_alpha   90.00
_cell.angle_beta   90.00
_cell.angle_gamma   90.00
#
_symmetry.space_group_name_H-M   'P 1'
#
loop_
_entity.id
_entity.type
_entity.pdbx_description
1 polymer ?
#
loop_
_entity_poly.entity_id
_entity_poly.type
_entity_poly.pdbx_seq_one_letter_code
_entity_poly.pdbx_strand_id
1 'polypeptide(L)'
;MRICYSRPTIFLLITMVLIMAIVTMAGPARNTVQLQQGDFVAICGDSITEERIYSVYIQDYLLMCQPVGSLRTLQAGWDGEQAPHFLERMEYGVLPLGPNVATTCYGMNDSGYSPMTDEKGQRYRDAQRAIVRKLKEKGMRTIVLGSAGCVDSDTYMNDPAQAEICNKTLGQMRDIAREVAEQENVIFADVYSPMMDVMRKSKAMYGRSYHLAGVHGVHPGRNGHLVMAYAFLKALGCDGNIGIIKVDMNSGKTDATAGHKILSAADGVIEVESSRYPFCFYGDPTSPKSTSGVIEFIPFNEELNRFMLVVKNIREDADCKVTWGDTTRNYTGGELARGINLAADFLDNPFSDKFKKNEEIFLEQQIFETRLTRFLLHRLPDFLMWAPETKADVESLIKTLCRKDEAMAAASSAKVTPVRHSIKIEVNTAKAFVWESQIPADCPFERSKSLAGIEFTGRHGEYVCGDTWYPSWASDGNLYSPWTDGRTEGMGCSSAGSDDARTAHAVMIGDNPLNLKIRNTSQVKVAAAAPYVGRYPAGSLVYNGIWYYATYCLGPTGGYNHRGFVWNWPILGPMPGFQISYDLGKTWTPSPLSPAEPLFPEPSKHLGPVKMGAPHFVDFGRNMEHSPDGKAYMLGMGAVEGDPMPRPCLKVGKPGEPFGTQPCTEDFAHANLSWISADQIYLARVTPSPETINDIKAWEFFAGHDRNAKPIWTSDFKNIKPLIEWNNNMGCVTATYVPALKKYLMCVTDGWPTVAKMDSYILEADTLTGPWRIVTYMKDFGEQGYFLNFPSKFISSDGLRLWLCYSANFSSGWNGMELKFNPPGGRYGLSLHEVRLLTAEKR
;
A
#
# COMPACT_ATOMS: atom_id res chain seq x y z
N MET A 1 19.04 -75.59 -41.88
CA MET A 1 19.39 -74.47 -42.79
C MET A 1 19.64 -73.23 -41.94
N ARG A 2 20.87 -72.68 -42.03
CA ARG A 2 21.39 -71.34 -41.70
C ARG A 2 20.59 -70.34 -40.82
N ILE A 3 21.16 -70.05 -39.65
CA ILE A 3 21.57 -68.76 -39.03
C ILE A 3 21.04 -67.44 -39.65
N CYS A 4 20.43 -66.53 -38.85
CA CYS A 4 20.88 -65.14 -38.56
C CYS A 4 19.87 -64.25 -37.78
N TYR A 5 20.34 -63.70 -36.65
CA TYR A 5 20.10 -62.41 -35.96
C TYR A 5 18.81 -61.55 -36.15
N SER A 6 18.21 -61.14 -35.01
CA SER A 6 18.12 -59.71 -34.60
C SER A 6 17.67 -59.55 -33.13
N ARG A 7 18.33 -58.64 -32.41
CA ARG A 7 18.16 -58.28 -30.97
C ARG A 7 16.79 -57.66 -30.65
N PRO A 8 16.26 -57.81 -29.41
CA PRO A 8 15.46 -56.77 -28.77
C PRO A 8 16.31 -55.95 -27.79
N THR A 9 16.20 -54.67 -27.99
CA THR A 9 16.81 -53.51 -27.36
C THR A 9 16.66 -53.43 -25.84
N ILE A 10 17.70 -52.84 -25.25
CA ILE A 10 17.96 -52.41 -23.87
C ILE A 10 16.94 -51.34 -23.40
N PHE A 11 15.63 -51.62 -23.50
CA PHE A 11 14.59 -50.69 -23.04
C PHE A 11 13.67 -51.25 -21.96
N LEU A 12 13.72 -52.58 -21.72
CA LEU A 12 12.85 -53.23 -20.72
C LEU A 12 13.52 -53.48 -19.35
N LEU A 13 14.84 -53.34 -19.23
CA LEU A 13 15.56 -53.53 -17.96
C LEU A 13 15.74 -52.24 -17.15
N ILE A 14 15.55 -51.06 -17.75
CA ILE A 14 15.68 -49.76 -17.07
C ILE A 14 14.38 -49.35 -16.36
N THR A 15 13.24 -49.88 -16.80
CA THR A 15 11.93 -49.58 -16.20
C THR A 15 11.66 -50.40 -14.93
N MET A 16 12.33 -51.54 -14.75
CA MET A 16 12.10 -52.44 -13.61
C MET A 16 13.00 -52.14 -12.40
N VAL A 17 14.14 -51.47 -12.60
CA VAL A 17 15.02 -50.99 -11.50
C VAL A 17 14.56 -49.63 -10.96
N LEU A 18 13.78 -48.86 -11.72
CA LEU A 18 13.26 -47.55 -11.30
C LEU A 18 11.98 -47.63 -10.44
N ILE A 19 11.31 -48.79 -10.39
CA ILE A 19 10.08 -49.00 -9.59
C ILE A 19 10.38 -49.58 -8.20
N MET A 20 11.59 -50.07 -7.94
CA MET A 20 12.00 -50.61 -6.63
C MET A 20 12.81 -49.63 -5.76
N ALA A 21 13.02 -48.38 -6.24
CA ALA A 21 13.73 -47.31 -5.52
C ALA A 21 12.84 -46.13 -5.08
N ILE A 22 11.50 -46.27 -5.15
CA ILE A 22 10.53 -45.28 -4.63
C ILE A 22 9.71 -45.87 -3.48
N VAL A 23 10.34 -46.69 -2.65
CA VAL A 23 9.78 -47.07 -1.35
C VAL A 23 10.75 -46.57 -0.28
N THR A 24 10.21 -45.72 0.59
CA THR A 24 10.78 -45.21 1.86
C THR A 24 11.97 -44.25 1.77
N MET A 25 11.69 -43.02 1.30
CA MET A 25 12.18 -41.82 2.00
C MET A 25 10.98 -40.92 2.34
N ALA A 26 10.01 -41.48 3.06
CA ALA A 26 9.26 -40.66 4.00
C ALA A 26 10.30 -40.25 5.05
N GLY A 27 10.87 -39.05 4.91
CA GLY A 27 11.53 -38.40 6.04
C GLY A 27 10.57 -38.45 7.23
N PRO A 28 11.06 -38.50 8.48
CA PRO A 28 10.18 -38.51 9.63
C PRO A 28 9.17 -37.38 9.44
N ALA A 29 7.88 -37.73 9.34
CA ALA A 29 6.83 -36.73 9.36
C ALA A 29 7.15 -35.89 10.59
N ARG A 30 7.49 -34.60 10.40
CA ARG A 30 7.56 -33.69 11.54
C ARG A 30 6.23 -33.86 12.24
N ASN A 31 6.26 -34.36 13.48
CA ASN A 31 5.07 -34.47 14.31
C ASN A 31 4.52 -33.05 14.47
N THR A 32 3.66 -32.63 13.55
CA THR A 32 2.92 -31.38 13.66
C THR A 32 1.99 -31.57 14.85
N VAL A 33 2.14 -30.73 15.86
CA VAL A 33 1.23 -30.69 16.99
C VAL A 33 -0.18 -30.52 16.43
N GLN A 34 -1.10 -31.36 16.89
CA GLN A 34 -2.52 -31.13 16.71
C GLN A 34 -3.13 -31.06 18.10
N LEU A 35 -3.63 -29.89 18.45
CA LEU A 35 -4.41 -29.72 19.67
C LEU A 35 -5.68 -30.57 19.57
N GLN A 36 -6.00 -31.24 20.67
CA GLN A 36 -7.04 -32.24 20.81
C GLN A 36 -8.14 -31.75 21.74
N GLN A 37 -9.31 -32.38 21.61
CA GLN A 37 -10.42 -32.13 22.50
C GLN A 37 -10.00 -32.40 23.96
N GLY A 38 -10.30 -31.44 24.85
CA GLY A 38 -9.97 -31.50 26.27
C GLY A 38 -8.54 -31.12 26.62
N ASP A 39 -7.75 -30.62 25.67
CA ASP A 39 -6.41 -30.14 25.97
C ASP A 39 -6.41 -29.00 27.00
N PHE A 40 -5.45 -29.09 27.91
CA PHE A 40 -5.18 -28.07 28.90
C PHE A 40 -3.74 -27.58 28.74
N VAL A 41 -3.62 -26.36 28.19
CA VAL A 41 -2.35 -25.75 27.78
C VAL A 41 -1.80 -24.85 28.89
N ALA A 42 -0.74 -25.27 29.55
CA ALA A 42 0.01 -24.42 30.49
C ALA A 42 1.03 -23.55 29.75
N ILE A 43 0.93 -22.23 29.96
CA ILE A 43 1.81 -21.22 29.37
C ILE A 43 2.79 -20.74 30.45
N CYS A 44 3.96 -21.37 30.49
CA CYS A 44 4.98 -21.14 31.51
C CYS A 44 6.09 -20.21 31.00
N GLY A 45 6.59 -19.36 31.89
CA GLY A 45 7.74 -18.51 31.61
C GLY A 45 8.01 -17.53 32.73
N ASP A 46 8.83 -16.53 32.43
CA ASP A 46 9.31 -15.54 33.40
C ASP A 46 8.42 -14.30 33.50
N SER A 47 9.02 -13.14 33.80
CA SER A 47 8.36 -11.84 33.94
C SER A 47 7.57 -11.43 32.71
N ILE A 48 8.05 -11.74 31.51
CA ILE A 48 7.36 -11.42 30.26
C ILE A 48 6.05 -12.22 30.17
N THR A 49 6.04 -13.45 30.70
CA THR A 49 4.83 -14.28 30.77
C THR A 49 3.88 -13.80 31.86
N GLU A 50 4.41 -13.26 32.97
CA GLU A 50 3.59 -12.67 34.03
C GLU A 50 2.83 -11.40 33.59
N GLU A 51 3.28 -10.71 32.55
CA GLU A 51 2.54 -9.58 31.96
C GLU A 51 1.20 -10.00 31.31
N ARG A 52 1.05 -11.29 31.00
CA ARG A 52 -0.15 -11.94 30.45
C ARG A 52 -0.51 -11.60 28.99
N ILE A 53 0.24 -10.74 28.31
CA ILE A 53 -0.21 -10.24 26.99
C ILE A 53 -0.13 -11.35 25.92
N TYR A 54 1.05 -11.93 25.66
CA TYR A 54 1.13 -13.00 24.65
C TYR A 54 0.40 -14.28 25.07
N SER A 55 0.28 -14.55 26.37
CA SER A 55 -0.47 -15.70 26.88
C SER A 55 -1.98 -15.53 26.71
N VAL A 56 -2.50 -14.30 26.85
CA VAL A 56 -3.87 -13.96 26.45
C VAL A 56 -4.02 -14.10 24.94
N TYR A 57 -3.08 -13.62 24.12
CA TYR A 57 -3.17 -13.81 22.65
C TYR A 57 -3.16 -15.28 22.21
N ILE A 58 -2.43 -16.15 22.92
CA ILE A 58 -2.52 -17.59 22.69
C ILE A 58 -3.93 -18.07 23.04
N GLN A 59 -4.48 -17.70 24.20
CA GLN A 59 -5.84 -18.07 24.61
C GLN A 59 -6.92 -17.54 23.64
N ASP A 60 -6.81 -16.28 23.21
CA ASP A 60 -7.67 -15.65 22.20
C ASP A 60 -7.73 -16.51 20.95
N TYR A 61 -6.56 -16.91 20.45
CA TYR A 61 -6.48 -17.71 19.24
C TYR A 61 -7.09 -19.10 19.43
N LEU A 62 -6.75 -19.78 20.52
CA LEU A 62 -7.20 -21.15 20.78
C LEU A 62 -8.69 -21.25 21.09
N LEU A 63 -9.32 -20.19 21.61
CA LEU A 63 -10.74 -20.19 21.96
C LEU A 63 -11.63 -19.48 20.93
N MET A 64 -11.12 -18.47 20.21
CA MET A 64 -11.90 -17.72 19.22
C MET A 64 -11.56 -18.07 17.78
N CYS A 65 -10.27 -18.25 17.44
CA CYS A 65 -9.83 -18.42 16.05
C CYS A 65 -9.83 -19.88 15.60
N GLN A 66 -9.27 -20.77 16.43
CA GLN A 66 -9.20 -22.21 16.18
C GLN A 66 -9.73 -23.00 17.40
N PRO A 67 -11.03 -22.86 17.73
CA PRO A 67 -11.61 -23.54 18.87
C PRO A 67 -11.52 -25.06 18.72
N VAL A 68 -11.01 -25.71 19.76
CA VAL A 68 -11.03 -27.16 19.94
C VAL A 68 -11.90 -27.48 21.15
N GLY A 69 -12.73 -28.53 21.06
CA GLY A 69 -13.74 -28.83 22.09
C GLY A 69 -13.13 -28.96 23.48
N SER A 70 -13.74 -28.32 24.48
CA SER A 70 -13.29 -28.36 25.89
C SER A 70 -11.82 -27.98 26.14
N LEU A 71 -11.15 -27.31 25.20
CA LEU A 71 -9.79 -26.81 25.39
C LEU A 71 -9.80 -25.67 26.42
N ARG A 72 -8.78 -25.63 27.28
CA ARG A 72 -8.54 -24.51 28.19
C ARG A 72 -7.04 -24.19 28.32
N THR A 73 -6.72 -23.02 28.84
CA THR A 73 -5.36 -22.54 29.05
C THR A 73 -5.10 -22.25 30.52
N LEU A 74 -3.84 -22.23 30.93
CA LEU A 74 -3.36 -21.80 32.24
C LEU A 74 -2.19 -20.86 32.06
N GLN A 75 -2.26 -19.67 32.64
CA GLN A 75 -1.13 -18.78 32.80
C GLN A 75 -0.27 -19.21 33.99
N ALA A 76 1.03 -19.39 33.75
CA ALA A 76 1.99 -19.83 34.75
C ALA A 76 3.31 -19.04 34.68
N GLY A 77 3.22 -17.73 34.40
CA GLY A 77 4.36 -16.80 34.35
C GLY A 77 4.77 -16.28 35.73
N TRP A 78 6.07 -16.07 35.94
CA TRP A 78 6.62 -15.58 37.21
C TRP A 78 7.82 -14.63 37.02
N ASP A 79 7.73 -13.43 37.60
CA ASP A 79 8.73 -12.37 37.54
C ASP A 79 10.11 -12.73 38.11
N GLY A 80 11.16 -12.44 37.34
CA GLY A 80 12.55 -12.77 37.69
C GLY A 80 12.91 -14.26 37.62
N GLU A 81 11.99 -15.13 37.19
CA GLU A 81 12.23 -16.57 37.16
C GLU A 81 13.30 -16.97 36.12
N GLN A 82 14.15 -17.93 36.49
CA GLN A 82 15.09 -18.63 35.61
C GLN A 82 14.63 -20.07 35.43
N ALA A 83 15.11 -20.77 34.39
CA ALA A 83 14.71 -22.16 34.14
C ALA A 83 14.91 -23.11 35.35
N PRO A 84 16.03 -23.05 36.12
CA PRO A 84 16.19 -23.88 37.32
C PRO A 84 15.11 -23.62 38.39
N HIS A 85 14.71 -22.36 38.58
CA HIS A 85 13.69 -22.01 39.57
C HIS A 85 12.31 -22.55 39.16
N PHE A 86 11.99 -22.53 37.85
CA PHE A 86 10.77 -23.16 37.34
C PHE A 86 10.72 -24.67 37.61
N LEU A 87 11.84 -25.36 37.35
CA LEU A 87 11.98 -26.80 37.59
C LEU A 87 11.62 -27.20 39.03
N GLU A 88 12.04 -26.36 39.99
CA GLU A 88 11.74 -26.53 41.41
C GLU A 88 10.24 -26.29 41.68
N ARG A 89 9.69 -25.14 41.27
CA ARG A 89 8.31 -24.77 41.64
C ARG A 89 7.22 -25.53 40.90
N MET A 90 7.48 -26.07 39.70
CA MET A 90 6.44 -26.65 38.85
C MET A 90 5.70 -27.84 39.49
N GLU A 91 6.33 -28.53 40.45
CA GLU A 91 5.74 -29.66 41.19
C GLU A 91 4.47 -29.28 41.94
N TYR A 92 4.43 -28.04 42.45
CA TYR A 92 3.27 -27.53 43.20
C TYR A 92 2.54 -26.43 42.44
N GLY A 93 3.25 -25.57 41.72
CA GLY A 93 2.67 -24.41 41.06
C GLY A 93 1.96 -24.68 39.73
N VAL A 94 2.20 -25.82 39.08
CA VAL A 94 1.66 -26.11 37.73
C VAL A 94 1.10 -27.52 37.61
N LEU A 95 1.90 -28.54 37.93
CA LEU A 95 1.55 -29.94 37.73
C LEU A 95 0.26 -30.40 38.45
N PRO A 96 -0.08 -29.90 39.67
CA PRO A 96 -1.31 -30.31 40.35
C PRO A 96 -2.61 -29.86 39.66
N LEU A 97 -2.54 -28.86 38.77
CA LEU A 97 -3.69 -28.41 37.98
C LEU A 97 -4.01 -29.38 36.83
N GLY A 98 -3.11 -30.31 36.51
CA GLY A 98 -3.27 -31.35 35.51
C GLY A 98 -3.18 -30.92 34.04
N PRO A 99 -2.32 -29.96 33.63
CA PRO A 99 -2.12 -29.68 32.21
C PRO A 99 -1.54 -30.89 31.48
N ASN A 100 -1.92 -31.04 30.21
CA ASN A 100 -1.44 -32.10 29.32
C ASN A 100 -0.71 -31.54 28.08
N VAL A 101 -0.69 -30.22 27.92
CA VAL A 101 0.15 -29.48 26.98
C VAL A 101 0.89 -28.39 27.75
N ALA A 102 2.18 -28.17 27.47
CA ALA A 102 2.95 -27.10 28.09
C ALA A 102 3.80 -26.34 27.08
N THR A 103 3.81 -25.02 27.18
CA THR A 103 4.80 -24.14 26.53
C THR A 103 5.74 -23.57 27.60
N THR A 104 7.04 -23.48 27.32
CA THR A 104 7.99 -22.79 28.21
C THR A 104 8.67 -21.62 27.48
N CYS A 105 8.92 -20.52 28.17
CA CYS A 105 9.60 -19.34 27.64
C CYS A 105 10.61 -18.83 28.68
N TYR A 106 11.84 -19.32 28.62
CA TYR A 106 12.92 -18.94 29.55
C TYR A 106 14.21 -18.63 28.79
N GLY A 107 15.12 -17.87 29.41
CA GLY A 107 16.38 -17.43 28.81
C GLY A 107 16.70 -15.97 29.09
N MET A 108 15.70 -15.11 29.32
CA MET A 108 15.94 -13.68 29.56
C MET A 108 16.72 -13.49 30.86
N ASN A 109 16.20 -13.99 31.99
CA ASN A 109 16.89 -13.90 33.27
C ASN A 109 18.10 -14.86 33.37
N ASP A 110 18.04 -16.02 32.71
CA ASP A 110 19.15 -16.97 32.66
C ASP A 110 20.39 -16.36 31.99
N SER A 111 20.19 -15.45 31.02
CA SER A 111 21.29 -14.74 30.35
C SER A 111 22.13 -13.91 31.31
N GLY A 112 21.54 -13.50 32.44
CA GLY A 112 22.13 -12.55 33.38
C GLY A 112 22.55 -11.24 32.71
N TYR A 113 21.94 -10.90 31.58
CA TYR A 113 22.22 -9.69 30.79
C TYR A 113 23.70 -9.48 30.46
N SER A 114 24.45 -10.58 30.33
CA SER A 114 25.91 -10.58 30.19
C SER A 114 26.37 -11.58 29.13
N PRO A 115 27.62 -11.48 28.64
CA PRO A 115 28.16 -12.41 27.65
C PRO A 115 27.98 -13.89 28.05
N MET A 116 27.79 -14.76 27.06
CA MET A 116 27.72 -16.20 27.28
C MET A 116 29.04 -16.75 27.85
N THR A 117 28.92 -17.65 28.83
CA THR A 117 30.03 -18.48 29.35
C THR A 117 29.61 -19.95 29.28
N ASP A 118 30.58 -20.87 29.25
CA ASP A 118 30.30 -22.31 29.19
C ASP A 118 29.44 -22.78 30.38
N GLU A 119 29.75 -22.29 31.59
CA GLU A 119 28.97 -22.60 32.80
C GLU A 119 27.51 -22.14 32.68
N LYS A 120 27.29 -20.91 32.19
CA LYS A 120 25.95 -20.35 32.00
C LYS A 120 25.16 -21.17 30.97
N GLY A 121 25.78 -21.46 29.83
CA GLY A 121 25.18 -22.27 28.78
C GLY A 121 24.83 -23.67 29.27
N GLN A 122 25.73 -24.30 30.03
CA GLN A 122 25.51 -25.63 30.60
C GLN A 122 24.39 -25.64 31.65
N ARG A 123 24.37 -24.67 32.58
CA ARG A 123 23.30 -24.54 33.58
C ARG A 123 21.93 -24.38 32.93
N TYR A 124 21.82 -23.54 31.91
CA TYR A 124 20.57 -23.35 31.15
C TYR A 124 20.17 -24.64 30.41
N ARG A 125 21.12 -25.29 29.73
CA ARG A 125 20.90 -26.57 29.02
C ARG A 125 20.36 -27.66 29.95
N ASP A 126 21.00 -27.86 31.09
CA ASP A 126 20.63 -28.90 32.04
C ASP A 126 19.26 -28.63 32.67
N ALA A 127 18.96 -27.36 32.97
CA ALA A 127 17.65 -26.96 33.46
C ALA A 127 16.54 -27.22 32.43
N GLN A 128 16.71 -26.80 31.17
CA GLN A 128 15.72 -27.05 30.12
C GLN A 128 15.49 -28.54 29.90
N ARG A 129 16.57 -29.34 29.88
CA ARG A 129 16.48 -30.80 29.75
C ARG A 129 15.73 -31.41 30.93
N ALA A 130 16.04 -31.00 32.15
CA ALA A 130 15.37 -31.49 33.35
C ALA A 130 13.87 -31.13 33.38
N ILE A 131 13.51 -29.91 32.96
CA ILE A 131 12.11 -29.47 32.83
C ILE A 131 11.37 -30.39 31.85
N VAL A 132 11.92 -30.58 30.65
CA VAL A 132 11.29 -31.42 29.62
C VAL A 132 11.10 -32.85 30.12
N ARG A 133 12.12 -33.44 30.77
CA ARG A 133 12.05 -34.80 31.32
C ARG A 133 11.00 -34.92 32.42
N LYS A 134 10.92 -33.94 33.32
CA LYS A 134 9.92 -33.91 34.38
C LYS A 134 8.50 -33.77 33.83
N LEU A 135 8.30 -32.93 32.81
CA LEU A 135 7.01 -32.84 32.10
C LEU A 135 6.60 -34.17 31.48
N LYS A 136 7.52 -34.86 30.79
CA LYS A 136 7.26 -36.19 30.22
C LYS A 136 6.93 -37.23 31.29
N GLU A 137 7.70 -37.26 32.38
CA GLU A 137 7.47 -38.16 33.52
C GLU A 137 6.06 -37.99 34.09
N LYS A 138 5.57 -36.74 34.14
CA LYS A 138 4.23 -36.40 34.62
C LYS A 138 3.14 -36.55 33.55
N GLY A 139 3.46 -37.13 32.38
CA GLY A 139 2.49 -37.48 31.35
C GLY A 139 2.08 -36.33 30.42
N MET A 140 2.90 -35.28 30.29
CA MET A 140 2.64 -34.18 29.35
C MET A 140 2.65 -34.71 27.91
N ARG A 141 1.51 -34.63 27.22
CA ARG A 141 1.32 -35.16 25.87
C ARG A 141 2.08 -34.34 24.83
N THR A 142 2.07 -33.02 24.97
CA THR A 142 2.75 -32.09 24.06
C THR A 142 3.59 -31.10 24.87
N ILE A 143 4.85 -30.94 24.49
CA ILE A 143 5.77 -29.97 25.09
C ILE A 143 6.32 -29.08 23.97
N VAL A 144 6.16 -27.77 24.15
CA VAL A 144 6.72 -26.74 23.28
C VAL A 144 7.77 -25.95 24.06
N LEU A 145 9.04 -26.24 23.78
CA LEU A 145 10.18 -25.55 24.35
C LEU A 145 10.43 -24.26 23.57
N GLY A 146 10.10 -23.11 24.16
CA GLY A 146 10.28 -21.80 23.53
C GLY A 146 11.59 -21.12 23.94
N SER A 147 12.20 -20.40 23.00
CA SER A 147 13.26 -19.46 23.35
C SER A 147 12.69 -18.19 24.01
N ALA A 148 13.51 -17.47 24.78
CA ALA A 148 13.20 -16.09 25.11
C ALA A 148 13.15 -15.20 23.85
N GLY A 149 12.59 -14.00 23.99
CA GLY A 149 12.64 -12.93 22.98
C GLY A 149 14.00 -12.23 22.90
N CYS A 150 14.02 -11.04 22.30
CA CYS A 150 15.19 -10.16 22.22
C CYS A 150 15.12 -9.03 23.26
N VAL A 151 16.25 -8.33 23.47
CA VAL A 151 16.24 -6.98 24.03
C VAL A 151 16.19 -5.93 22.92
N ASP A 152 15.65 -4.75 23.19
CA ASP A 152 15.51 -3.69 22.19
C ASP A 152 16.87 -3.07 21.86
N SER A 153 17.16 -2.87 20.57
CA SER A 153 18.45 -2.33 20.11
C SER A 153 18.73 -0.89 20.52
N ASP A 154 17.71 -0.10 20.87
CA ASP A 154 17.87 1.32 21.16
C ASP A 154 17.43 1.69 22.57
N THR A 155 16.40 1.04 23.12
CA THR A 155 15.89 1.41 24.46
C THR A 155 16.53 0.62 25.60
N TYR A 156 17.15 -0.54 25.32
CA TYR A 156 17.81 -1.31 26.36
C TYR A 156 19.03 -0.57 26.91
N MET A 157 18.92 -0.14 28.17
CA MET A 157 19.91 0.70 28.87
C MET A 157 20.31 1.99 28.13
N ASN A 158 19.63 2.34 27.04
CA ASN A 158 20.06 3.33 26.03
C ASN A 158 21.48 3.08 25.52
N ASP A 159 21.91 1.82 25.43
CA ASP A 159 23.25 1.41 25.00
C ASP A 159 23.18 0.31 23.94
N PRO A 160 23.28 0.66 22.64
CA PRO A 160 23.23 -0.30 21.55
C PRO A 160 24.32 -1.39 21.60
N ALA A 161 25.51 -1.09 22.14
CA ALA A 161 26.58 -2.08 22.23
C ALA A 161 26.25 -3.13 23.31
N GLN A 162 25.70 -2.67 24.44
CA GLN A 162 25.22 -3.56 25.50
C GLN A 162 24.00 -4.37 25.04
N ALA A 163 23.09 -3.77 24.25
CA ALA A 163 21.97 -4.49 23.63
C ALA A 163 22.45 -5.58 22.66
N GLU A 164 23.48 -5.31 21.86
CA GLU A 164 24.08 -6.30 20.95
C GLU A 164 24.69 -7.49 21.72
N ILE A 165 25.41 -7.22 22.82
CA ILE A 165 25.96 -8.27 23.69
C ILE A 165 24.84 -9.15 24.26
N CYS A 166 23.79 -8.55 24.81
CA CYS A 166 22.65 -9.27 25.37
C CYS A 166 21.93 -10.10 24.30
N ASN A 167 21.65 -9.51 23.14
CA ASN A 167 21.01 -10.21 22.03
C ASN A 167 21.87 -11.35 21.50
N LYS A 168 23.20 -11.23 21.48
CA LYS A 168 24.10 -12.33 21.13
C LYS A 168 23.97 -13.50 22.11
N THR A 169 23.97 -13.24 23.42
CA THR A 169 23.76 -14.27 24.44
C THR A 169 22.38 -14.93 24.30
N LEU A 170 21.31 -14.15 24.09
CA LEU A 170 19.95 -14.66 23.90
C LEU A 170 19.84 -15.54 22.65
N GLY A 171 20.51 -15.16 21.55
CA GLY A 171 20.62 -15.99 20.34
C GLY A 171 21.29 -17.33 20.62
N GLN A 172 22.36 -17.34 21.42
CA GLN A 172 23.04 -18.58 21.84
C GLN A 172 22.16 -19.45 22.76
N MET A 173 21.39 -18.84 23.66
CA MET A 173 20.42 -19.56 24.50
C MET A 173 19.28 -20.16 23.67
N ARG A 174 18.78 -19.43 22.66
CA ARG A 174 17.83 -19.94 21.67
C ARG A 174 18.37 -21.18 20.95
N ASP A 175 19.66 -21.20 20.61
CA ASP A 175 20.30 -22.38 20.00
C ASP A 175 20.41 -23.56 20.98
N ILE A 176 20.72 -23.31 22.25
CA ILE A 176 20.72 -24.34 23.31
C ILE A 176 19.32 -24.94 23.50
N ALA A 177 18.28 -24.11 23.57
CA ALA A 177 16.90 -24.56 23.71
C ALA A 177 16.46 -25.40 22.50
N ARG A 178 16.86 -25.02 21.28
CA ARG A 178 16.62 -25.82 20.07
C ARG A 178 17.30 -27.18 20.16
N GLU A 179 18.57 -27.22 20.55
CA GLU A 179 19.32 -28.47 20.72
C GLU A 179 18.68 -29.39 21.76
N VAL A 180 18.22 -28.84 22.90
CA VAL A 180 17.51 -29.62 23.92
C VAL A 180 16.18 -30.15 23.37
N ALA A 181 15.42 -29.33 22.64
CA ALA A 181 14.17 -29.76 22.03
C ALA A 181 14.38 -30.94 21.06
N GLU A 182 15.42 -30.86 20.23
CA GLU A 182 15.80 -31.93 19.29
C GLU A 182 16.23 -33.20 20.04
N GLN A 183 17.12 -33.08 21.03
CA GLN A 183 17.62 -34.21 21.82
C GLN A 183 16.51 -34.91 22.61
N GLU A 184 15.57 -34.13 23.14
CA GLU A 184 14.44 -34.64 23.88
C GLU A 184 13.23 -34.94 22.98
N ASN A 185 13.32 -34.78 21.67
CA ASN A 185 12.23 -35.04 20.72
C ASN A 185 10.90 -34.33 21.12
N VAL A 186 11.00 -33.04 21.45
CA VAL A 186 9.87 -32.14 21.72
C VAL A 186 9.85 -30.99 20.71
N ILE A 187 8.78 -30.21 20.69
CA ILE A 187 8.65 -29.09 19.74
C ILE A 187 9.47 -27.90 20.22
N PHE A 188 10.09 -27.20 19.28
CA PHE A 188 10.77 -25.94 19.54
C PHE A 188 9.96 -24.75 18.99
N ALA A 189 9.79 -23.70 19.79
CA ALA A 189 9.25 -22.41 19.36
C ALA A 189 10.36 -21.35 19.33
N ASP A 190 10.73 -20.89 18.13
CA ASP A 190 11.73 -19.83 17.96
C ASP A 190 11.06 -18.45 18.09
N VAL A 191 11.18 -17.84 19.27
CA VAL A 191 10.61 -16.51 19.56
C VAL A 191 11.62 -15.41 19.25
N TYR A 192 12.90 -15.66 19.53
CA TYR A 192 13.98 -14.69 19.38
C TYR A 192 14.13 -14.23 17.92
N SER A 193 14.15 -15.17 16.98
CA SER A 193 14.49 -14.84 15.59
C SER A 193 13.42 -13.97 14.92
N PRO A 194 12.11 -14.27 15.04
CA PRO A 194 11.06 -13.38 14.57
C PRO A 194 11.10 -11.99 15.23
N MET A 195 11.33 -11.91 16.55
CA MET A 195 11.42 -10.61 17.22
C MET A 195 12.60 -9.77 16.72
N MET A 196 13.77 -10.37 16.51
CA MET A 196 14.93 -9.67 15.94
C MET A 196 14.66 -9.13 14.53
N ASP A 197 14.02 -9.93 13.67
CA ASP A 197 13.70 -9.51 12.30
C ASP A 197 12.65 -8.39 12.27
N VAL A 198 11.58 -8.53 13.07
CA VAL A 198 10.56 -7.49 13.20
C VAL A 198 11.14 -6.20 13.76
N MET A 199 11.98 -6.27 14.78
CA MET A 199 12.60 -5.08 15.39
C MET A 199 13.42 -4.31 14.36
N ARG A 200 14.23 -5.02 13.56
CA ARG A 200 15.03 -4.40 12.49
C ARG A 200 14.14 -3.74 11.44
N LYS A 201 13.11 -4.45 10.96
CA LYS A 201 12.20 -3.96 9.91
C LYS A 201 11.34 -2.78 10.39
N SER A 202 10.76 -2.87 11.59
CA SER A 202 9.90 -1.84 12.15
C SER A 202 10.67 -0.56 12.45
N LYS A 203 11.90 -0.65 12.99
CA LYS A 203 12.76 0.53 13.18
C LYS A 203 13.22 1.16 11.86
N ALA A 204 13.45 0.35 10.83
CA ALA A 204 13.76 0.87 9.49
C ALA A 204 12.59 1.66 8.90
N MET A 205 11.34 1.26 9.18
CA MET A 205 10.14 1.94 8.68
C MET A 205 9.70 3.12 9.56
N TYR A 206 9.61 2.93 10.88
CA TYR A 206 9.02 3.87 11.83
C TYR A 206 10.04 4.71 12.61
N GLY A 207 11.33 4.43 12.44
CA GLY A 207 12.43 5.12 13.11
C GLY A 207 12.92 4.43 14.38
N ARG A 208 14.12 4.84 14.83
CA ARG A 208 14.85 4.19 15.93
C ARG A 208 14.12 4.17 17.27
N SER A 209 13.25 5.17 17.51
CA SER A 209 12.44 5.28 18.72
C SER A 209 11.30 4.26 18.79
N TYR A 210 10.97 3.58 17.70
CA TYR A 210 10.00 2.49 17.70
C TYR A 210 10.61 1.28 18.43
N HIS A 211 10.12 0.98 19.63
CA HIS A 211 10.62 -0.14 20.43
C HIS A 211 9.77 -1.39 20.24
N LEU A 212 10.42 -2.56 20.10
CA LEU A 212 9.73 -3.86 20.05
C LEU A 212 9.75 -4.55 21.42
N ALA A 213 10.87 -4.51 22.13
CA ALA A 213 11.00 -5.07 23.48
C ALA A 213 10.73 -4.02 24.59
N GLY A 214 9.86 -3.06 24.28
CA GLY A 214 9.33 -2.06 25.21
C GLY A 214 10.27 -0.92 25.59
N VAL A 215 9.77 -0.04 26.47
CA VAL A 215 10.41 1.24 26.82
C VAL A 215 11.74 1.06 27.55
N HIS A 216 11.88 -0.01 28.33
CA HIS A 216 13.12 -0.36 29.04
C HIS A 216 13.98 -1.39 28.29
N GLY A 217 13.50 -1.84 27.13
CA GLY A 217 14.20 -2.75 26.24
C GLY A 217 14.22 -4.23 26.66
N VAL A 218 13.43 -4.63 27.66
CA VAL A 218 13.30 -6.03 28.09
C VAL A 218 11.85 -6.53 27.95
N HIS A 219 10.89 -5.80 28.51
CA HIS A 219 9.47 -6.17 28.57
C HIS A 219 8.70 -5.63 27.36
N PRO A 220 8.29 -6.47 26.40
CA PRO A 220 7.65 -6.03 25.17
C PRO A 220 6.29 -5.36 25.41
N GLY A 221 5.91 -4.47 24.50
CA GLY A 221 4.53 -4.00 24.39
C GLY A 221 3.64 -4.99 23.63
N ARG A 222 2.38 -4.60 23.37
CA ARG A 222 1.44 -5.42 22.59
C ARG A 222 2.00 -5.86 21.23
N ASN A 223 2.79 -5.00 20.60
CA ASN A 223 3.45 -5.31 19.32
C ASN A 223 4.42 -6.51 19.44
N GLY A 224 5.36 -6.48 20.38
CA GLY A 224 6.31 -7.58 20.59
C GLY A 224 5.63 -8.84 21.11
N HIS A 225 4.66 -8.71 22.01
CA HIS A 225 3.86 -9.85 22.48
C HIS A 225 3.06 -10.53 21.36
N LEU A 226 2.61 -9.80 20.33
CA LEU A 226 1.99 -10.42 19.15
C LEU A 226 2.98 -11.29 18.36
N VAL A 227 4.25 -10.85 18.22
CA VAL A 227 5.31 -11.64 17.58
C VAL A 227 5.63 -12.90 18.37
N MET A 228 5.62 -12.81 19.71
CA MET A 228 5.78 -13.97 20.59
C MET A 228 4.63 -14.96 20.42
N ALA A 229 3.38 -14.48 20.47
CA ALA A 229 2.19 -15.31 20.27
C ALA A 229 2.22 -16.00 18.91
N TYR A 230 2.60 -15.29 17.84
CA TYR A 230 2.79 -15.87 16.50
C TYR A 230 3.72 -17.09 16.52
N ALA A 231 4.90 -16.99 17.14
CA ALA A 231 5.86 -18.09 17.21
C ALA A 231 5.31 -19.31 17.97
N PHE A 232 4.63 -19.07 19.10
CA PHE A 232 4.03 -20.16 19.89
C PHE A 232 2.84 -20.80 19.19
N LEU A 233 1.95 -20.03 18.56
CA LEU A 233 0.79 -20.56 17.84
C LEU A 233 1.22 -21.45 16.67
N LYS A 234 2.27 -21.06 15.94
CA LYS A 234 2.90 -21.89 14.91
C LYS A 234 3.44 -23.20 15.50
N ALA A 235 4.13 -23.14 16.63
CA ALA A 235 4.67 -24.33 17.30
C ALA A 235 3.57 -25.24 17.87
N LEU A 236 2.45 -24.68 18.30
CA LEU A 236 1.24 -25.40 18.71
C LEU A 236 0.45 -26.00 17.53
N GLY A 237 0.91 -25.79 16.30
CA GLY A 237 0.31 -26.36 15.09
C GLY A 237 -0.97 -25.67 14.63
N CYS A 238 -1.17 -24.40 15.00
CA CYS A 238 -2.27 -23.61 14.47
C CYS A 238 -2.07 -23.39 12.97
N ASP A 239 -3.12 -23.63 12.18
CA ASP A 239 -3.02 -23.67 10.72
C ASP A 239 -3.44 -22.36 10.05
N GLY A 240 -4.13 -21.47 10.76
CA GLY A 240 -4.60 -20.19 10.24
C GLY A 240 -5.80 -20.24 9.32
N ASN A 241 -6.38 -21.42 9.09
CA ASN A 241 -7.57 -21.53 8.28
C ASN A 241 -8.79 -21.16 9.10
N ILE A 242 -9.14 -19.87 9.16
CA ILE A 242 -10.33 -19.39 9.88
C ILE A 242 -11.59 -19.90 9.17
N GLY A 243 -11.66 -19.67 7.85
CA GLY A 243 -12.71 -20.22 7.01
C GLY A 243 -12.78 -19.61 5.62
N ILE A 244 -13.73 -20.08 4.82
CA ILE A 244 -14.00 -19.60 3.46
C ILE A 244 -15.50 -19.41 3.30
N ILE A 245 -15.92 -18.22 2.85
CA ILE A 245 -17.26 -17.92 2.33
C ILE A 245 -17.18 -17.92 0.81
N LYS A 246 -18.02 -18.73 0.16
CA LYS A 246 -18.09 -18.83 -1.30
C LYS A 246 -19.44 -18.35 -1.80
N VAL A 247 -19.42 -17.58 -2.88
CA VAL A 247 -20.62 -17.03 -3.52
C VAL A 247 -20.51 -17.24 -5.02
N ASP A 248 -21.55 -17.78 -5.64
CA ASP A 248 -21.68 -17.86 -7.08
C ASP A 248 -22.65 -16.78 -7.56
N MET A 249 -22.15 -15.76 -8.25
CA MET A 249 -22.97 -14.61 -8.66
C MET A 249 -23.96 -14.92 -9.77
N ASN A 250 -23.79 -16.02 -10.50
CA ASN A 250 -24.71 -16.42 -11.57
C ASN A 250 -25.87 -17.25 -11.01
N SER A 251 -25.58 -18.25 -10.18
CA SER A 251 -26.62 -19.13 -9.64
C SER A 251 -27.17 -18.68 -8.29
N GLY A 252 -26.58 -17.66 -7.66
CA GLY A 252 -26.87 -17.24 -6.28
C GLY A 252 -26.46 -18.27 -5.22
N LYS A 253 -25.70 -19.31 -5.59
CA LYS A 253 -25.35 -20.41 -4.68
C LYS A 253 -24.27 -19.95 -3.72
N THR A 254 -24.46 -20.21 -2.43
CA THR A 254 -23.48 -19.92 -1.38
C THR A 254 -23.02 -21.20 -0.69
N ASP A 255 -21.81 -21.16 -0.16
CA ASP A 255 -21.20 -22.23 0.62
C ASP A 255 -20.26 -21.63 1.67
N ALA A 256 -20.09 -22.30 2.80
CA ALA A 256 -19.22 -21.85 3.87
C ALA A 256 -18.53 -23.03 4.55
N THR A 257 -17.27 -22.87 4.93
CA THR A 257 -16.53 -23.91 5.67
C THR A 257 -16.97 -24.01 7.14
N ALA A 258 -16.56 -25.08 7.81
CA ALA A 258 -16.83 -25.29 9.23
C ALA A 258 -16.48 -24.06 10.10
N GLY A 259 -17.37 -23.75 11.04
CA GLY A 259 -17.29 -22.52 11.85
C GLY A 259 -18.11 -21.35 11.30
N HIS A 260 -18.67 -21.47 10.11
CA HIS A 260 -19.48 -20.43 9.48
C HIS A 260 -20.76 -21.01 8.89
N LYS A 261 -21.88 -20.31 9.11
CA LYS A 261 -23.20 -20.70 8.63
C LYS A 261 -23.79 -19.53 7.84
N ILE A 262 -24.07 -19.76 6.56
CA ILE A 262 -24.84 -18.81 5.75
C ILE A 262 -26.29 -18.82 6.25
N LEU A 263 -26.81 -17.65 6.60
CA LEU A 263 -28.19 -17.45 7.05
C LEU A 263 -29.09 -17.09 5.86
N SER A 264 -28.62 -16.18 4.99
CA SER A 264 -29.29 -15.80 3.75
C SER A 264 -28.29 -15.24 2.75
N ALA A 265 -28.69 -15.22 1.48
CA ALA A 265 -27.96 -14.54 0.40
C ALA A 265 -28.98 -13.95 -0.57
N ALA A 266 -29.05 -12.63 -0.64
CA ALA A 266 -29.98 -11.90 -1.52
C ALA A 266 -29.37 -10.55 -1.91
N ASP A 267 -29.59 -10.12 -3.15
CA ASP A 267 -29.17 -8.81 -3.67
C ASP A 267 -27.69 -8.46 -3.40
N GLY A 268 -26.81 -9.46 -3.51
CA GLY A 268 -25.37 -9.32 -3.25
C GLY A 268 -24.99 -9.25 -1.77
N VAL A 269 -25.95 -9.32 -0.84
CA VAL A 269 -25.71 -9.37 0.61
C VAL A 269 -25.74 -10.83 1.09
N ILE A 270 -24.68 -11.25 1.76
CA ILE A 270 -24.55 -12.56 2.39
C ILE A 270 -24.55 -12.38 3.90
N GLU A 271 -25.60 -12.86 4.56
CA GLU A 271 -25.70 -12.89 6.03
C GLU A 271 -25.07 -14.18 6.55
N VAL A 272 -24.17 -14.06 7.52
CA VAL A 272 -23.39 -15.17 8.06
C VAL A 272 -23.39 -15.16 9.58
N GLU A 273 -23.56 -16.32 10.20
CA GLU A 273 -23.26 -16.55 11.62
C GLU A 273 -21.95 -17.33 11.74
N SER A 274 -20.98 -16.77 12.47
CA SER A 274 -19.61 -17.33 12.55
C SER A 274 -19.22 -17.60 14.00
N SER A 275 -18.80 -18.83 14.28
CA SER A 275 -18.23 -19.25 15.57
C SER A 275 -16.71 -19.26 15.60
N ARG A 276 -16.04 -19.19 14.45
CA ARG A 276 -14.59 -18.95 14.33
C ARG A 276 -14.34 -17.50 13.94
N TYR A 277 -13.51 -16.83 14.73
CA TYR A 277 -13.21 -15.42 14.56
C TYR A 277 -11.90 -15.28 13.80
N PRO A 278 -11.75 -14.28 12.91
CA PRO A 278 -10.43 -13.80 12.59
C PRO A 278 -9.78 -13.18 13.83
N PHE A 279 -8.45 -13.27 13.93
CA PHE A 279 -7.69 -12.52 14.91
C PHE A 279 -7.76 -11.02 14.57
N CYS A 280 -8.12 -10.18 15.54
CA CYS A 280 -8.29 -8.75 15.34
C CYS A 280 -7.04 -7.98 15.80
N PHE A 281 -6.60 -6.99 15.00
CA PHE A 281 -5.48 -6.11 15.31
C PHE A 281 -5.96 -4.70 15.61
N TYR A 282 -5.23 -3.95 16.43
CA TYR A 282 -5.68 -2.67 16.97
C TYR A 282 -4.57 -1.63 16.97
N GLY A 283 -4.99 -0.37 16.86
CA GLY A 283 -4.18 0.82 17.10
C GLY A 283 -3.53 1.40 15.84
N ASP A 284 -2.87 2.54 16.02
CA ASP A 284 -2.07 3.20 14.99
C ASP A 284 -0.76 2.41 14.76
N PRO A 285 -0.45 1.95 13.54
CA PRO A 285 0.73 1.14 13.27
C PRO A 285 2.05 1.84 13.63
N THR A 286 2.09 3.18 13.62
CA THR A 286 3.28 3.96 14.01
C THR A 286 3.53 3.98 15.51
N SER A 287 2.55 3.55 16.32
CA SER A 287 2.67 3.45 17.77
C SER A 287 3.19 2.07 18.17
N PRO A 288 4.25 1.99 19.00
CA PRO A 288 4.76 0.70 19.48
C PRO A 288 3.84 0.05 20.55
N LYS A 289 2.68 0.66 20.84
CA LYS A 289 1.63 0.06 21.68
C LYS A 289 0.57 -0.69 20.86
N SER A 290 0.64 -0.64 19.54
CA SER A 290 -0.38 -1.17 18.63
C SER A 290 0.02 -2.54 18.09
N THR A 291 -0.93 -3.47 17.98
CA THR A 291 -0.69 -4.77 17.33
C THR A 291 -0.63 -4.62 15.81
N SER A 292 -1.33 -3.63 15.24
CA SER A 292 -1.29 -3.30 13.81
C SER A 292 0.09 -2.88 13.30
N GLY A 293 1.00 -2.46 14.19
CA GLY A 293 2.33 -1.94 13.81
C GLY A 293 3.35 -3.01 13.42
N VAL A 294 3.01 -4.30 13.54
CA VAL A 294 3.95 -5.40 13.22
C VAL A 294 3.44 -6.40 12.20
N ILE A 295 2.15 -6.36 11.84
CA ILE A 295 1.53 -7.36 10.95
C ILE A 295 2.04 -7.31 9.50
N GLU A 296 2.71 -6.23 9.09
CA GLU A 296 3.37 -6.17 7.77
C GLU A 296 4.77 -6.80 7.79
N PHE A 297 5.34 -7.06 8.98
CA PHE A 297 6.68 -7.60 9.15
C PHE A 297 6.70 -9.09 9.53
N ILE A 298 5.56 -9.64 9.96
CA ILE A 298 5.33 -11.07 10.17
C ILE A 298 4.14 -11.54 9.34
N PRO A 299 4.19 -12.74 8.74
CA PRO A 299 3.12 -13.24 7.88
C PRO A 299 1.94 -13.79 8.70
N PHE A 300 1.45 -13.02 9.69
CA PHE A 300 0.39 -13.47 10.58
C PHE A 300 -0.91 -13.71 9.81
N ASN A 301 -1.27 -12.81 8.89
CA ASN A 301 -2.49 -12.96 8.12
C ASN A 301 -2.44 -14.16 7.16
N GLU A 302 -1.29 -14.36 6.55
CA GLU A 302 -1.03 -15.41 5.59
C GLU A 302 -0.95 -16.77 6.26
N GLU A 303 -0.39 -16.86 7.48
CA GLU A 303 -0.13 -18.14 8.13
C GLU A 303 -1.14 -18.49 9.23
N LEU A 304 -1.71 -17.50 9.92
CA LEU A 304 -2.56 -17.70 11.10
C LEU A 304 -3.95 -17.04 11.00
N ASN A 305 -4.28 -16.26 9.96
CA ASN A 305 -5.54 -15.49 9.95
C ASN A 305 -6.19 -15.38 8.57
N ARG A 306 -6.42 -16.52 7.90
CA ARG A 306 -7.07 -16.58 6.58
C ARG A 306 -8.58 -16.77 6.71
N PHE A 307 -9.33 -15.68 6.60
CA PHE A 307 -10.79 -15.72 6.46
C PHE A 307 -11.20 -15.25 5.06
N MET A 308 -11.41 -16.20 4.16
CA MET A 308 -11.45 -15.92 2.73
C MET A 308 -12.86 -15.67 2.20
N LEU A 309 -13.00 -14.72 1.29
CA LEU A 309 -14.17 -14.57 0.42
C LEU A 309 -13.80 -14.98 -1.00
N VAL A 310 -14.55 -15.92 -1.59
CA VAL A 310 -14.38 -16.37 -2.98
C VAL A 310 -15.67 -16.15 -3.76
N VAL A 311 -15.61 -15.34 -4.83
CA VAL A 311 -16.77 -14.98 -5.64
C VAL A 311 -16.61 -15.52 -7.06
N LYS A 312 -17.48 -16.44 -7.45
CA LYS A 312 -17.43 -17.13 -8.74
C LYS A 312 -18.39 -16.49 -9.75
N ASN A 313 -18.13 -16.81 -11.03
CA ASN A 313 -18.94 -16.40 -12.17
C ASN A 313 -19.13 -14.89 -12.28
N ILE A 314 -18.02 -14.18 -12.04
CA ILE A 314 -17.89 -12.76 -12.27
C ILE A 314 -16.84 -12.53 -13.37
N ARG A 315 -17.05 -11.53 -14.22
CA ARG A 315 -16.08 -11.18 -15.27
C ARG A 315 -14.76 -10.76 -14.61
N GLU A 316 -13.63 -11.22 -15.11
CA GLU A 316 -12.31 -11.03 -14.46
C GLU A 316 -11.97 -9.53 -14.23
N ASP A 317 -12.38 -8.67 -15.16
CA ASP A 317 -12.21 -7.23 -15.14
C ASP A 317 -13.45 -6.49 -14.59
N ALA A 318 -14.42 -7.16 -13.96
CA ALA A 318 -15.53 -6.47 -13.31
C ALA A 318 -15.02 -5.61 -12.16
N ASP A 319 -15.45 -4.35 -12.07
CA ASP A 319 -15.21 -3.52 -10.90
C ASP A 319 -16.22 -3.89 -9.81
N CYS A 320 -15.71 -4.25 -8.63
CA CYS A 320 -16.50 -4.82 -7.56
C CYS A 320 -16.22 -4.07 -6.26
N LYS A 321 -17.26 -3.80 -5.49
CA LYS A 321 -17.15 -3.31 -4.11
C LYS A 321 -17.51 -4.43 -3.17
N VAL A 322 -16.67 -4.66 -2.16
CA VAL A 322 -17.00 -5.52 -1.03
C VAL A 322 -17.07 -4.66 0.22
N THR A 323 -18.22 -4.71 0.90
CA THR A 323 -18.43 -4.08 2.19
C THR A 323 -18.53 -5.15 3.25
N TRP A 324 -17.81 -4.97 4.36
CA TRP A 324 -17.87 -5.86 5.52
C TRP A 324 -17.74 -5.03 6.79
N GLY A 325 -18.78 -5.07 7.63
CA GLY A 325 -18.98 -4.06 8.66
C GLY A 325 -19.20 -2.68 8.03
N ASP A 326 -18.55 -1.66 8.57
CA ASP A 326 -18.66 -0.27 8.10
C ASP A 326 -17.63 0.09 7.01
N THR A 327 -16.77 -0.86 6.64
CA THR A 327 -15.66 -0.63 5.70
C THR A 327 -16.00 -1.19 4.33
N THR A 328 -15.68 -0.44 3.27
CA THR A 328 -15.83 -0.86 1.86
C THR A 328 -14.49 -0.81 1.14
N ARG A 329 -14.21 -1.83 0.30
CA ARG A 329 -13.03 -1.89 -0.57
C ARG A 329 -13.39 -2.28 -1.99
N ASN A 330 -12.58 -1.81 -2.95
CA ASN A 330 -12.73 -2.12 -4.37
C ASN A 330 -11.84 -3.30 -4.75
N TYR A 331 -12.36 -4.18 -5.59
CA TYR A 331 -11.68 -5.36 -6.13
C TYR A 331 -12.07 -5.54 -7.59
N THR A 332 -11.22 -6.23 -8.34
CA THR A 332 -11.59 -6.82 -9.62
C THR A 332 -12.34 -8.14 -9.41
N GLY A 333 -13.18 -8.52 -10.37
CA GLY A 333 -13.83 -9.83 -10.35
C GLY A 333 -12.82 -10.98 -10.33
N GLY A 334 -11.65 -10.81 -10.96
CA GLY A 334 -10.55 -11.77 -10.93
C GLY A 334 -9.92 -11.95 -9.55
N GLU A 335 -9.75 -10.86 -8.78
CA GLU A 335 -9.29 -10.92 -7.39
C GLU A 335 -10.31 -11.66 -6.52
N LEU A 336 -11.60 -11.32 -6.65
CA LEU A 336 -12.66 -12.00 -5.90
C LEU A 336 -12.78 -13.48 -6.28
N ALA A 337 -12.55 -13.84 -7.55
CA ALA A 337 -12.59 -15.23 -8.02
C ALA A 337 -11.41 -16.06 -7.52
N ARG A 338 -10.21 -15.47 -7.40
CA ARG A 338 -9.05 -16.12 -6.74
C ARG A 338 -9.24 -16.24 -5.23
N GLY A 339 -9.94 -15.27 -4.65
CA GLY A 339 -10.25 -15.20 -3.23
C GLY A 339 -9.46 -14.10 -2.53
N ILE A 340 -10.15 -13.29 -1.72
CA ILE A 340 -9.56 -12.22 -0.91
C ILE A 340 -9.59 -12.61 0.57
N ASN A 341 -8.61 -12.16 1.37
CA ASN A 341 -8.57 -12.43 2.81
C ASN A 341 -9.26 -11.27 3.55
N LEU A 342 -10.50 -11.48 3.97
CA LEU A 342 -11.30 -10.48 4.69
C LEU A 342 -10.58 -9.98 5.95
N ALA A 343 -9.91 -10.87 6.69
CA ALA A 343 -9.22 -10.50 7.93
C ALA A 343 -8.00 -9.58 7.69
N ALA A 344 -7.33 -9.73 6.54
CA ALA A 344 -6.19 -8.89 6.17
C ALA A 344 -6.63 -7.55 5.62
N ASP A 345 -7.65 -7.56 4.76
CA ASP A 345 -8.10 -6.36 4.07
C ASP A 345 -8.94 -5.47 5.00
N PHE A 346 -9.71 -6.02 5.94
CA PHE A 346 -10.62 -5.27 6.80
C PHE A 346 -10.18 -5.39 8.27
N LEU A 347 -9.24 -4.53 8.68
CA LEU A 347 -8.75 -4.51 10.07
C LEU A 347 -9.86 -4.13 11.05
N ASP A 348 -10.67 -3.12 10.70
CA ASP A 348 -11.91 -2.81 11.40
C ASP A 348 -13.04 -3.62 10.77
N ASN A 349 -13.49 -4.65 11.50
CA ASN A 349 -14.47 -5.61 11.02
C ASN A 349 -15.49 -5.99 12.11
N PRO A 350 -16.57 -6.72 11.76
CA PRO A 350 -17.65 -7.06 12.69
C PRO A 350 -17.24 -7.87 13.94
N PHE A 351 -16.03 -8.41 14.01
CA PHE A 351 -15.54 -9.18 15.15
C PHE A 351 -14.77 -8.32 16.16
N SER A 352 -14.25 -7.15 15.77
CA SER A 352 -13.30 -6.36 16.56
C SER A 352 -13.77 -6.04 17.98
N ASP A 353 -15.01 -5.56 18.15
CA ASP A 353 -15.55 -5.22 19.47
C ASP A 353 -15.72 -6.43 20.38
N LYS A 354 -16.16 -7.55 19.82
CA LYS A 354 -16.43 -8.76 20.60
C LYS A 354 -15.14 -9.50 20.93
N PHE A 355 -14.19 -9.52 19.99
CA PHE A 355 -12.85 -10.04 20.21
C PHE A 355 -12.19 -9.32 21.38
N LYS A 356 -12.18 -7.97 21.36
CA LYS A 356 -11.62 -7.16 22.44
C LYS A 356 -12.27 -7.40 23.81
N LYS A 357 -13.60 -7.53 23.85
CA LYS A 357 -14.32 -7.86 25.10
C LYS A 357 -13.96 -9.25 25.64
N ASN A 358 -13.75 -10.23 24.77
CA ASN A 358 -13.32 -11.56 25.18
C ASN A 358 -11.85 -11.56 25.66
N GLU A 359 -10.97 -10.82 24.98
CA GLU A 359 -9.57 -10.61 25.39
C GLU A 359 -9.51 -10.07 26.84
N GLU A 360 -10.34 -9.07 27.18
CA GLU A 360 -10.45 -8.52 28.54
C GLU A 360 -10.93 -9.56 29.56
N ILE A 361 -11.86 -10.44 29.18
CA ILE A 361 -12.36 -11.53 30.04
C ILE A 361 -11.28 -12.58 30.29
N PHE A 362 -10.50 -12.93 29.26
CA PHE A 362 -9.38 -13.85 29.39
C PHE A 362 -8.25 -13.28 30.24
N LEU A 363 -8.01 -11.97 30.16
CA LEU A 363 -7.07 -11.29 31.05
C LEU A 363 -7.48 -11.45 32.53
N GLU A 364 -8.76 -11.28 32.86
CA GLU A 364 -9.25 -11.48 34.24
C GLU A 364 -9.06 -12.91 34.74
N GLN A 365 -9.28 -13.92 33.87
CA GLN A 365 -8.93 -15.31 34.18
C GLN A 365 -7.44 -15.45 34.48
N GLN A 366 -6.57 -14.94 33.61
CA GLN A 366 -5.12 -15.10 33.79
C GLN A 366 -4.59 -14.30 35.00
N ILE A 367 -5.22 -13.18 35.38
CA ILE A 367 -4.91 -12.48 36.64
C ILE A 367 -5.18 -13.37 37.86
N PHE A 368 -6.28 -14.12 37.86
CA PHE A 368 -6.56 -15.11 38.90
C PHE A 368 -5.53 -16.24 38.90
N GLU A 369 -5.21 -16.80 37.72
CA GLU A 369 -4.26 -17.90 37.56
C GLU A 369 -2.84 -17.53 38.01
N THR A 370 -2.39 -16.30 37.76
CA THR A 370 -1.11 -15.79 38.30
C THR A 370 -1.10 -15.88 39.83
N ARG A 371 -2.20 -15.46 40.50
CA ARG A 371 -2.28 -15.52 41.97
C ARG A 371 -2.33 -16.96 42.48
N LEU A 372 -3.08 -17.80 41.77
CA LEU A 372 -3.24 -19.22 42.09
C LEU A 372 -1.89 -19.95 42.06
N THR A 373 -1.16 -19.83 40.97
CA THR A 373 0.11 -20.54 40.75
C THR A 373 1.24 -19.95 41.59
N ARG A 374 1.33 -18.62 41.72
CA ARG A 374 2.43 -17.92 42.41
C ARG A 374 2.30 -17.88 43.93
N PHE A 375 1.11 -17.60 44.46
CA PHE A 375 0.94 -17.33 45.89
C PHE A 375 0.26 -18.46 46.64
N LEU A 376 -0.77 -19.07 46.04
CA LEU A 376 -1.56 -20.09 46.73
C LEU A 376 -0.89 -21.45 46.68
N LEU A 377 -0.56 -21.93 45.48
CA LEU A 377 -0.03 -23.28 45.30
C LEU A 377 1.45 -23.41 45.66
N HIS A 378 2.29 -22.47 45.21
CA HIS A 378 3.74 -22.53 45.44
C HIS A 378 4.14 -22.51 46.93
N ARG A 379 3.32 -21.93 47.81
CA ARG A 379 3.61 -21.83 49.26
C ARG A 379 3.23 -23.09 50.04
N LEU A 380 2.48 -24.02 49.45
CA LEU A 380 2.02 -25.23 50.13
C LEU A 380 3.14 -26.13 50.69
N PRO A 381 4.31 -26.29 50.02
CA PRO A 381 5.44 -27.04 50.58
C PRO A 381 5.94 -26.46 51.89
N ASP A 382 5.97 -25.13 52.03
CA ASP A 382 6.38 -24.47 53.27
C ASP A 382 5.42 -24.86 54.41
N PHE A 383 4.10 -24.86 54.15
CA PHE A 383 3.11 -25.29 55.14
C PHE A 383 3.30 -26.76 55.55
N LEU A 384 3.53 -27.65 54.58
CA LEU A 384 3.77 -29.08 54.85
C LEU A 384 5.06 -29.34 55.62
N MET A 385 6.08 -28.49 55.45
CA MET A 385 7.33 -28.58 56.20
C MET A 385 7.12 -28.26 57.69
N TRP A 386 6.27 -27.29 58.02
CA TRP A 386 6.02 -26.87 59.40
C TRP A 386 4.87 -27.64 60.08
N ALA A 387 3.92 -28.17 59.31
CA ALA A 387 2.74 -28.89 59.80
C ALA A 387 2.43 -30.13 58.93
N PRO A 388 3.30 -31.15 58.91
CA PRO A 388 3.16 -32.32 58.03
C PRO A 388 1.88 -33.14 58.24
N GLU A 389 1.28 -33.06 59.42
CA GLU A 389 -0.01 -33.69 59.75
C GLU A 389 -1.18 -33.14 58.93
N THR A 390 -1.05 -31.94 58.34
CA THR A 390 -2.10 -31.28 57.53
C THR A 390 -2.13 -31.76 56.06
N LYS A 391 -1.34 -32.78 55.71
CA LYS A 391 -1.20 -33.24 54.31
C LYS A 391 -2.52 -33.50 53.60
N ALA A 392 -3.47 -34.20 54.26
CA ALA A 392 -4.77 -34.50 53.67
C ALA A 392 -5.61 -33.22 53.42
N ASP A 393 -5.51 -32.23 54.31
CA ASP A 393 -6.18 -30.94 54.15
C ASP A 393 -5.58 -30.13 52.99
N VAL A 394 -4.25 -30.15 52.86
CA VAL A 394 -3.55 -29.51 51.73
C VAL A 394 -3.95 -30.16 50.40
N GLU A 395 -4.01 -31.49 50.32
CA GLU A 395 -4.49 -32.20 49.13
C GLU A 395 -5.95 -31.85 48.79
N SER A 396 -6.81 -31.69 49.81
CA SER A 396 -8.20 -31.25 49.65
C SER A 396 -8.29 -29.80 49.17
N LEU A 397 -7.43 -28.92 49.67
CA LEU A 397 -7.32 -27.52 49.24
C LEU A 397 -6.91 -27.43 47.78
N ILE A 398 -5.89 -28.19 47.35
CA ILE A 398 -5.45 -28.26 45.94
C ILE A 398 -6.64 -28.64 45.04
N LYS A 399 -7.37 -29.72 45.35
CA LYS A 399 -8.56 -30.14 44.59
C LYS A 399 -9.63 -29.06 44.52
N THR A 400 -9.77 -28.26 45.57
CA THR A 400 -10.73 -27.14 45.60
C THR A 400 -10.26 -25.98 44.72
N LEU A 401 -8.97 -25.68 44.71
CA LEU A 401 -8.38 -24.66 43.85
C LEU A 401 -8.44 -25.07 42.37
N CYS A 402 -8.16 -26.33 42.03
CA CYS A 402 -8.30 -26.84 40.66
C CYS A 402 -9.74 -26.70 40.15
N ARG A 403 -10.76 -27.03 40.97
CA ARG A 403 -12.16 -26.83 40.59
C ARG A 403 -12.54 -25.35 40.39
N LYS A 404 -11.92 -24.43 41.13
CA LYS A 404 -12.14 -22.99 40.93
C LYS A 404 -11.54 -22.50 39.62
N ASP A 405 -10.34 -22.95 39.30
CA ASP A 405 -9.67 -22.70 38.02
C ASP A 405 -10.51 -23.22 36.84
N GLU A 406 -10.94 -24.49 36.90
CA GLU A 406 -11.84 -25.09 35.90
C GLU A 406 -13.14 -24.29 35.71
N ALA A 407 -13.77 -23.87 36.82
CA ALA A 407 -15.00 -23.07 36.77
C ALA A 407 -14.77 -21.69 36.13
N MET A 408 -13.63 -21.05 36.41
CA MET A 408 -13.28 -19.74 35.83
C MET A 408 -12.99 -19.86 34.34
N ALA A 409 -12.23 -20.88 33.93
CA ALA A 409 -11.96 -21.18 32.52
C ALA A 409 -13.24 -21.54 31.74
N ALA A 410 -14.16 -22.29 32.35
CA ALA A 410 -15.47 -22.57 31.74
C ALA A 410 -16.32 -21.30 31.60
N ALA A 411 -16.31 -20.42 32.61
CA ALA A 411 -17.07 -19.17 32.60
C ALA A 411 -16.56 -18.18 31.55
N SER A 412 -15.25 -18.08 31.35
CA SER A 412 -14.64 -17.23 30.32
C SER A 412 -14.88 -17.78 28.92
N SER A 413 -14.67 -19.08 28.69
CA SER A 413 -14.89 -19.75 27.40
C SER A 413 -16.35 -19.62 26.94
N ALA A 414 -17.31 -19.72 27.86
CA ALA A 414 -18.73 -19.53 27.56
C ALA A 414 -19.11 -18.13 27.05
N LYS A 415 -18.23 -17.13 27.15
CA LYS A 415 -18.44 -15.78 26.61
C LYS A 415 -18.14 -15.69 25.11
N VAL A 416 -17.33 -16.62 24.60
CA VAL A 416 -17.11 -16.78 23.16
C VAL A 416 -18.38 -17.34 22.53
N THR A 417 -19.13 -16.48 21.86
CA THR A 417 -20.42 -16.81 21.24
C THR A 417 -20.42 -16.44 19.77
N PRO A 418 -21.17 -17.09 18.88
CA PRO A 418 -21.14 -16.75 17.45
C PRO A 418 -21.42 -15.26 17.17
N VAL A 419 -20.82 -14.73 16.10
CA VAL A 419 -21.03 -13.36 15.59
C VAL A 419 -21.87 -13.44 14.33
N ARG A 420 -22.96 -12.67 14.28
CA ARG A 420 -23.72 -12.43 13.05
C ARG A 420 -23.17 -11.21 12.34
N HIS A 421 -22.93 -11.34 11.05
CA HIS A 421 -22.39 -10.27 10.21
C HIS A 421 -22.84 -10.44 8.77
N SER A 422 -22.69 -9.37 7.99
CA SER A 422 -23.05 -9.35 6.58
C SER A 422 -21.88 -8.93 5.70
N ILE A 423 -21.76 -9.58 4.55
CA ILE A 423 -20.82 -9.22 3.50
C ILE A 423 -21.66 -8.76 2.31
N LYS A 424 -21.46 -7.53 1.83
CA LYS A 424 -22.14 -7.02 0.64
C LYS A 424 -21.16 -6.98 -0.53
N ILE A 425 -21.57 -7.53 -1.67
CA ILE A 425 -20.81 -7.56 -2.92
C ILE A 425 -21.62 -6.79 -3.96
N GLU A 426 -21.05 -5.71 -4.48
CA GLU A 426 -21.64 -4.91 -5.54
C GLU A 426 -20.77 -5.00 -6.78
N VAL A 427 -21.35 -5.38 -7.91
CA VAL A 427 -20.65 -5.40 -9.20
C VAL A 427 -21.03 -4.13 -9.94
N ASN A 428 -20.07 -3.25 -10.19
CA ASN A 428 -20.27 -2.06 -10.98
C ASN A 428 -20.61 -2.48 -12.42
N THR A 429 -21.80 -2.08 -12.87
CA THR A 429 -22.33 -2.40 -14.19
C THR A 429 -22.14 -1.26 -15.19
N ALA A 430 -21.32 -0.25 -14.87
CA ALA A 430 -20.97 0.82 -15.79
C ALA A 430 -20.56 0.21 -17.14
N LYS A 431 -21.37 0.47 -18.16
CA LYS A 431 -21.18 -0.11 -19.49
C LYS A 431 -19.96 0.55 -20.12
N ALA A 432 -19.02 -0.27 -20.56
CA ALA A 432 -17.95 0.20 -21.42
C ALA A 432 -18.56 0.92 -22.63
N PHE A 433 -17.94 2.02 -23.04
CA PHE A 433 -18.40 2.80 -24.18
C PHE A 433 -17.20 3.35 -24.96
N VAL A 434 -17.36 3.41 -26.28
CA VAL A 434 -16.38 4.06 -27.15
C VAL A 434 -16.68 5.54 -27.16
N TRP A 435 -15.67 6.38 -26.93
CA TRP A 435 -15.85 7.82 -27.06
C TRP A 435 -16.07 8.18 -28.54
N GLU A 436 -17.18 8.85 -28.84
CA GLU A 436 -17.49 9.27 -30.20
C GLU A 436 -16.52 10.40 -30.62
N SER A 437 -15.64 10.09 -31.57
CA SER A 437 -14.62 11.02 -32.04
C SER A 437 -15.19 12.05 -33.03
N GLN A 438 -15.39 13.28 -32.54
CA GLN A 438 -16.01 14.38 -33.30
C GLN A 438 -14.96 15.37 -33.83
N ILE A 439 -14.06 14.90 -34.70
CA ILE A 439 -12.93 15.69 -35.21
C ILE A 439 -13.45 16.90 -36.04
N PRO A 440 -13.09 18.15 -35.68
CA PRO A 440 -13.40 19.34 -36.46
C PRO A 440 -12.83 19.30 -37.89
N ALA A 441 -13.52 19.96 -38.83
CA ALA A 441 -13.16 19.93 -40.25
C ALA A 441 -11.83 20.63 -40.57
N ASP A 442 -11.41 21.57 -39.72
CA ASP A 442 -10.16 22.33 -39.82
C ASP A 442 -8.99 21.67 -39.09
N CYS A 443 -9.18 20.47 -38.52
CA CYS A 443 -8.11 19.73 -37.84
C CYS A 443 -6.92 19.49 -38.80
N PRO A 444 -5.70 19.93 -38.44
CA PRO A 444 -4.54 19.82 -39.33
C PRO A 444 -3.89 18.43 -39.31
N PHE A 445 -4.34 17.54 -38.42
CA PHE A 445 -3.75 16.22 -38.22
C PHE A 445 -4.41 15.15 -39.08
N GLU A 446 -3.61 14.32 -39.75
CA GLU A 446 -4.11 13.09 -40.35
C GLU A 446 -4.70 12.17 -39.28
N ARG A 447 -5.73 11.39 -39.62
CA ARG A 447 -6.22 10.33 -38.72
C ARG A 447 -5.18 9.22 -38.59
N SER A 448 -5.05 8.67 -37.37
CA SER A 448 -4.20 7.49 -37.14
C SER A 448 -4.65 6.32 -38.00
N LYS A 449 -3.66 5.59 -38.52
CA LYS A 449 -3.87 4.37 -39.33
C LYS A 449 -3.85 3.10 -38.48
N SER A 450 -3.23 3.14 -37.29
CA SER A 450 -3.10 2.00 -36.38
C SER A 450 -4.13 2.01 -35.25
N LEU A 451 -4.53 3.19 -34.78
CA LEU A 451 -5.46 3.37 -33.68
C LEU A 451 -6.73 4.05 -34.19
N ALA A 452 -7.89 3.48 -33.86
CA ALA A 452 -9.20 3.90 -34.37
C ALA A 452 -10.00 4.76 -33.39
N GLY A 453 -9.64 4.76 -32.10
CA GLY A 453 -10.36 5.47 -31.04
C GLY A 453 -10.01 4.95 -29.65
N ILE A 454 -10.81 5.36 -28.66
CA ILE A 454 -10.64 5.02 -27.25
C ILE A 454 -11.97 4.52 -26.67
N GLU A 455 -11.91 3.39 -25.96
CA GLU A 455 -13.03 2.83 -25.20
C GLU A 455 -12.78 3.07 -23.71
N PHE A 456 -13.71 3.70 -23.01
CA PHE A 456 -13.72 3.76 -21.55
C PHE A 456 -14.34 2.47 -21.03
N THR A 457 -13.63 1.74 -20.17
CA THR A 457 -14.09 0.42 -19.71
C THR A 457 -15.18 0.50 -18.64
N GLY A 458 -15.39 1.70 -18.08
CA GLY A 458 -16.25 1.96 -16.92
C GLY A 458 -15.53 1.81 -15.57
N ARG A 459 -14.28 1.31 -15.55
CA ARG A 459 -13.48 1.21 -14.33
C ARG A 459 -12.78 2.55 -14.06
N HIS A 460 -12.93 3.05 -12.84
CA HIS A 460 -12.29 4.28 -12.42
C HIS A 460 -11.88 4.26 -10.95
N GLY A 461 -10.79 4.95 -10.63
CA GLY A 461 -10.35 5.27 -9.28
C GLY A 461 -10.53 6.76 -9.02
N GLU A 462 -11.17 7.11 -7.91
CA GLU A 462 -11.36 8.49 -7.46
C GLU A 462 -10.58 8.71 -6.17
N TYR A 463 -9.72 9.72 -6.16
CA TYR A 463 -8.91 10.06 -5.01
C TYR A 463 -9.26 11.47 -4.52
N VAL A 464 -9.51 11.59 -3.22
CA VAL A 464 -9.78 12.89 -2.58
C VAL A 464 -8.44 13.59 -2.36
N CYS A 465 -7.98 14.27 -3.39
CA CYS A 465 -6.71 14.97 -3.45
C CYS A 465 -6.89 16.35 -4.12
N GLY A 466 -5.84 17.18 -4.15
CA GLY A 466 -5.80 18.36 -5.03
C GLY A 466 -5.91 17.98 -6.51
N ASP A 467 -5.96 18.96 -7.41
CA ASP A 467 -6.38 18.75 -8.80
C ASP A 467 -5.23 18.76 -9.84
N THR A 468 -3.99 19.01 -9.43
CA THR A 468 -2.84 19.04 -10.33
C THR A 468 -1.99 17.79 -10.15
N TRP A 469 -1.86 16.94 -11.16
CA TRP A 469 -1.09 15.69 -11.08
C TRP A 469 -0.26 15.40 -12.34
N TYR A 470 1.06 15.36 -12.17
CA TYR A 470 2.06 15.02 -13.20
C TYR A 470 2.99 13.93 -12.67
N PRO A 471 2.55 12.66 -12.72
CA PRO A 471 3.28 11.55 -12.14
C PRO A 471 4.58 11.25 -12.91
N SER A 472 5.68 11.06 -12.18
CA SER A 472 6.95 10.55 -12.71
C SER A 472 7.27 9.20 -12.07
N TRP A 473 7.53 8.17 -12.89
CA TRP A 473 7.78 6.82 -12.38
C TRP A 473 9.24 6.65 -11.92
N ALA A 474 9.42 6.48 -10.62
CA ALA A 474 10.74 6.39 -10.00
C ALA A 474 11.29 4.96 -9.94
N SER A 475 12.60 4.86 -9.68
CA SER A 475 13.32 3.59 -9.54
C SER A 475 12.87 2.75 -8.35
N ASP A 476 12.23 3.32 -7.33
CA ASP A 476 11.66 2.58 -6.19
C ASP A 476 10.32 1.89 -6.52
N GLY A 477 9.79 2.12 -7.72
CA GLY A 477 8.53 1.58 -8.19
C GLY A 477 7.33 2.50 -7.97
N ASN A 478 7.48 3.64 -7.29
CA ASN A 478 6.37 4.57 -7.02
C ASN A 478 6.27 5.68 -8.07
N LEU A 479 5.11 6.35 -8.11
CA LEU A 479 4.91 7.56 -8.91
C LEU A 479 5.01 8.79 -8.02
N TYR A 480 5.80 9.78 -8.41
CA TYR A 480 5.95 11.04 -7.69
C TYR A 480 5.33 12.16 -8.49
N SER A 481 4.49 12.96 -7.84
CA SER A 481 3.76 14.04 -8.48
C SER A 481 3.71 15.26 -7.57
N PRO A 482 3.91 16.47 -8.11
CA PRO A 482 3.48 17.65 -7.40
C PRO A 482 1.95 17.72 -7.43
N TRP A 483 1.37 18.54 -6.55
CA TRP A 483 -0.03 18.92 -6.60
C TRP A 483 -0.25 20.31 -6.03
N THR A 484 -1.35 20.95 -6.43
CA THR A 484 -1.87 22.18 -5.83
C THR A 484 -3.39 22.17 -5.91
N ASP A 485 -4.01 23.25 -5.44
CA ASP A 485 -5.46 23.53 -5.49
C ASP A 485 -6.36 22.39 -5.01
N GLY A 486 -6.66 22.46 -3.72
CA GLY A 486 -7.49 21.48 -3.03
C GLY A 486 -6.79 20.94 -1.80
N ARG A 487 -7.08 19.69 -1.44
CA ARG A 487 -6.56 19.06 -0.23
C ARG A 487 -6.11 17.63 -0.48
N THR A 488 -4.92 17.28 -0.01
CA THR A 488 -4.38 15.91 0.01
C THR A 488 -3.95 15.57 1.43
N GLU A 489 -4.44 14.46 1.99
CA GLU A 489 -4.23 14.07 3.39
C GLU A 489 -4.55 15.19 4.41
N GLY A 490 -5.62 15.94 4.16
CA GLY A 490 -6.04 17.06 5.03
C GLY A 490 -5.21 18.34 4.89
N MET A 491 -4.06 18.30 4.20
CA MET A 491 -3.24 19.47 3.90
C MET A 491 -3.86 20.26 2.76
N GLY A 492 -4.06 21.57 2.92
CA GLY A 492 -4.60 22.45 1.88
C GLY A 492 -3.52 23.22 1.13
N CYS A 493 -3.65 23.32 -0.19
CA CYS A 493 -2.74 24.07 -1.06
C CYS A 493 -3.52 25.02 -1.97
N SER A 494 -2.93 26.17 -2.29
CA SER A 494 -3.49 27.20 -3.17
C SER A 494 -2.39 27.76 -4.06
N SER A 495 -2.61 27.71 -5.36
CA SER A 495 -1.72 28.25 -6.39
C SER A 495 -1.78 29.77 -6.52
N ALA A 496 -2.81 30.41 -5.97
CA ALA A 496 -2.99 31.87 -6.00
C ALA A 496 -2.21 32.57 -4.88
N GLY A 497 -1.62 33.73 -5.22
CA GLY A 497 -0.86 34.59 -4.32
C GLY A 497 0.40 35.16 -4.99
N SER A 498 0.68 36.45 -4.83
CA SER A 498 1.92 37.05 -5.36
C SER A 498 3.15 36.51 -4.62
N ASP A 499 3.17 36.68 -3.30
CA ASP A 499 4.32 36.28 -2.48
C ASP A 499 4.07 34.96 -1.72
N ASP A 500 2.80 34.53 -1.66
CA ASP A 500 2.32 33.47 -0.78
C ASP A 500 1.61 32.32 -1.51
N ALA A 501 1.65 32.28 -2.86
CA ALA A 501 1.26 31.10 -3.63
C ALA A 501 2.02 29.87 -3.15
N ARG A 502 1.39 28.70 -3.24
CA ARG A 502 1.91 27.44 -2.69
C ARG A 502 1.82 26.30 -3.69
N THR A 503 2.73 25.35 -3.51
CA THR A 503 2.71 24.05 -4.19
C THR A 503 3.04 22.93 -3.20
N ALA A 504 2.62 21.71 -3.50
CA ALA A 504 2.80 20.54 -2.65
C ALA A 504 3.29 19.34 -3.48
N HIS A 505 3.67 18.28 -2.78
CA HIS A 505 4.34 17.11 -3.36
C HIS A 505 3.80 15.84 -2.72
N ALA A 506 3.52 14.83 -3.54
CA ALA A 506 3.00 13.55 -3.08
C ALA A 506 3.60 12.38 -3.85
N VAL A 507 3.51 11.20 -3.23
CA VAL A 507 3.83 9.90 -3.80
C VAL A 507 2.56 9.07 -3.92
N MET A 508 2.38 8.41 -5.07
CA MET A 508 1.35 7.42 -5.33
C MET A 508 1.96 6.03 -5.18
N ILE A 509 1.54 5.31 -4.14
CA ILE A 509 2.08 4.00 -3.76
C ILE A 509 1.10 2.90 -4.15
N GLY A 510 1.60 1.87 -4.82
CA GLY A 510 0.82 0.70 -5.27
C GLY A 510 0.80 0.54 -6.79
N ASP A 511 0.40 -0.64 -7.25
CA ASP A 511 0.37 -1.03 -8.66
C ASP A 511 -1.05 -1.10 -9.24
N ASN A 512 -2.08 -1.02 -8.39
CA ASN A 512 -3.48 -1.04 -8.79
C ASN A 512 -4.07 0.39 -8.75
N PRO A 513 -4.40 1.01 -9.90
CA PRO A 513 -5.01 2.34 -9.97
C PRO A 513 -6.35 2.51 -9.25
N LEU A 514 -7.00 1.41 -8.84
CA LEU A 514 -8.23 1.42 -8.04
C LEU A 514 -7.97 1.49 -6.53
N ASN A 515 -6.74 1.28 -6.08
CA ASN A 515 -6.38 1.17 -4.66
C ASN A 515 -4.97 1.72 -4.37
N LEU A 516 -4.66 2.91 -4.88
CA LEU A 516 -3.41 3.60 -4.60
C LEU A 516 -3.44 4.25 -3.21
N LYS A 517 -2.31 4.25 -2.51
CA LYS A 517 -2.11 5.07 -1.32
C LYS A 517 -1.41 6.35 -1.73
N ILE A 518 -2.11 7.49 -1.62
CA ILE A 518 -1.54 8.81 -1.91
C ILE A 518 -1.03 9.44 -0.62
N ARG A 519 0.26 9.76 -0.55
CA ARG A 519 0.92 10.34 0.63
C ARG A 519 1.70 11.60 0.27
N ASN A 520 1.56 12.67 1.05
CA ASN A 520 2.40 13.85 0.93
C ASN A 520 3.86 13.51 1.31
N THR A 521 4.82 13.97 0.52
CA THR A 521 6.25 13.76 0.81
C THR A 521 6.84 14.86 1.69
N SER A 522 6.20 16.04 1.71
CA SER A 522 6.59 17.20 2.53
C SER A 522 5.37 18.04 2.93
N GLN A 523 5.60 19.03 3.79
CA GLN A 523 4.65 20.14 3.99
C GLN A 523 4.48 20.97 2.71
N VAL A 524 3.36 21.69 2.62
CA VAL A 524 3.12 22.70 1.56
C VAL A 524 4.23 23.74 1.55
N LYS A 525 4.70 24.07 0.35
CA LYS A 525 5.82 24.97 0.13
C LYS A 525 5.35 26.27 -0.50
N VAL A 526 5.84 27.40 0.01
CA VAL A 526 5.66 28.71 -0.63
C VAL A 526 6.45 28.76 -1.93
N ALA A 527 5.81 29.21 -2.99
CA ALA A 527 6.35 29.37 -4.33
C ALA A 527 5.91 30.75 -4.86
N ALA A 528 6.63 31.80 -4.48
CA ALA A 528 6.30 33.18 -4.85
C ALA A 528 6.13 33.32 -6.38
N ALA A 529 5.05 33.97 -6.80
CA ALA A 529 4.68 34.22 -8.18
C ALA A 529 5.20 35.57 -8.71
N ALA A 530 5.55 36.52 -7.85
CA ALA A 530 5.91 37.89 -8.23
C ALA A 530 6.93 37.93 -9.40
N PRO A 531 6.69 38.76 -10.44
CA PRO A 531 5.65 39.80 -10.55
C PRO A 531 4.26 39.29 -10.99
N TYR A 532 4.06 37.99 -11.12
CA TYR A 532 2.75 37.37 -11.36
C TYR A 532 2.03 37.12 -10.03
N VAL A 533 0.79 36.61 -10.09
CA VAL A 533 -0.02 36.37 -8.88
C VAL A 533 -0.56 34.95 -8.77
N GLY A 534 -0.14 34.05 -9.66
CA GLY A 534 -0.41 32.62 -9.58
C GLY A 534 0.85 31.80 -9.90
N ARG A 535 1.02 30.66 -9.22
CA ARG A 535 2.15 29.75 -9.39
C ARG A 535 1.67 28.29 -9.34
N TYR A 536 1.68 27.62 -10.49
CA TYR A 536 1.23 26.22 -10.60
C TYR A 536 2.39 25.25 -10.75
N PRO A 537 2.25 24.01 -10.23
CA PRO A 537 3.13 22.90 -10.58
C PRO A 537 3.15 22.59 -12.07
N ALA A 538 4.32 22.19 -12.59
CA ALA A 538 4.42 21.57 -13.92
C ALA A 538 5.56 20.54 -13.93
N GLY A 539 6.63 20.79 -14.69
CA GLY A 539 7.72 19.85 -14.96
C GLY A 539 8.16 19.03 -13.75
N SER A 540 7.78 17.76 -13.72
CA SER A 540 8.07 16.80 -12.66
C SER A 540 8.83 15.63 -13.25
N LEU A 541 10.07 15.41 -12.82
CA LEU A 541 10.88 14.29 -13.24
C LEU A 541 11.64 13.71 -12.05
N VAL A 542 11.44 12.42 -11.80
CA VAL A 542 12.30 11.63 -10.91
C VAL A 542 13.24 10.78 -11.77
N TYR A 543 14.52 11.05 -11.65
CA TYR A 543 15.57 10.34 -12.36
C TYR A 543 16.76 10.08 -11.43
N ASN A 544 17.19 8.82 -11.35
CA ASN A 544 18.28 8.34 -10.50
C ASN A 544 18.16 8.79 -9.03
N GLY A 545 16.95 8.71 -8.48
CA GLY A 545 16.65 9.08 -7.09
C GLY A 545 16.56 10.59 -6.82
N ILE A 546 16.75 11.42 -7.84
CA ILE A 546 16.63 12.88 -7.76
C ILE A 546 15.31 13.32 -8.37
N TRP A 547 14.55 14.15 -7.64
CA TRP A 547 13.33 14.77 -8.14
C TRP A 547 13.60 16.22 -8.57
N TYR A 548 13.48 16.47 -9.86
CA TYR A 548 13.48 17.79 -10.49
C TYR A 548 12.04 18.29 -10.60
N TYR A 549 11.76 19.45 -10.01
CA TYR A 549 10.42 20.00 -9.93
C TYR A 549 10.38 21.48 -10.36
N ALA A 550 9.59 21.76 -11.39
CA ALA A 550 9.35 23.08 -11.93
C ALA A 550 7.89 23.52 -11.77
N THR A 551 7.71 24.82 -12.00
CA THR A 551 6.43 25.52 -11.90
C THR A 551 6.31 26.50 -13.06
N TYR A 552 5.12 27.04 -13.28
CA TYR A 552 4.86 28.16 -14.18
C TYR A 552 4.04 29.24 -13.48
N CYS A 553 4.07 30.43 -14.04
CA CYS A 553 3.38 31.60 -13.51
C CYS A 553 2.06 31.87 -14.24
N LEU A 554 1.14 32.56 -13.57
CA LEU A 554 -0.17 32.95 -14.11
C LEU A 554 -0.56 34.36 -13.68
N GLY A 555 -1.30 35.04 -14.54
CA GLY A 555 -1.81 36.38 -14.25
C GLY A 555 -3.00 36.77 -15.13
N PRO A 556 -3.47 38.02 -15.01
CA PRO A 556 -3.11 38.98 -13.96
C PRO A 556 -3.78 38.68 -12.61
N THR A 557 -4.80 37.83 -12.55
CA THR A 557 -5.49 37.32 -11.35
C THR A 557 -6.16 35.97 -11.64
N GLY A 558 -6.51 35.22 -10.58
CA GLY A 558 -7.18 33.91 -10.69
C GLY A 558 -8.57 34.03 -11.32
N GLY A 559 -9.48 34.76 -10.69
CA GLY A 559 -10.70 35.22 -11.35
C GLY A 559 -10.48 36.60 -11.97
N TYR A 560 -10.63 36.73 -13.29
CA TYR A 560 -10.50 38.00 -14.00
C TYR A 560 -11.78 38.35 -14.73
N ASN A 561 -12.51 39.38 -14.28
CA ASN A 561 -13.72 39.82 -14.95
C ASN A 561 -13.37 40.80 -16.08
N HIS A 562 -13.72 40.43 -17.31
CA HIS A 562 -13.63 41.30 -18.47
C HIS A 562 -14.97 41.32 -19.19
N ARG A 563 -15.59 42.51 -19.24
CA ARG A 563 -16.86 42.77 -19.93
C ARG A 563 -18.00 41.82 -19.53
N GLY A 564 -18.06 41.49 -18.24
CA GLY A 564 -19.11 40.65 -17.65
C GLY A 564 -18.85 39.15 -17.78
N PHE A 565 -17.75 38.73 -18.40
CA PHE A 565 -17.31 37.34 -18.42
C PHE A 565 -16.12 37.16 -17.46
N VAL A 566 -16.22 36.21 -16.54
CA VAL A 566 -15.13 35.88 -15.60
C VAL A 566 -14.25 34.79 -16.23
N TRP A 567 -12.96 35.07 -16.36
CA TRP A 567 -11.94 34.14 -16.84
C TRP A 567 -11.19 33.51 -15.67
N ASN A 568 -10.67 32.29 -15.85
CA ASN A 568 -9.67 31.73 -14.96
C ASN A 568 -8.28 31.92 -15.58
N TRP A 569 -7.38 32.60 -14.88
CA TRP A 569 -5.98 32.81 -15.28
C TRP A 569 -5.78 33.03 -16.80
N PRO A 570 -6.25 34.16 -17.34
CA PRO A 570 -6.30 34.37 -18.79
C PRO A 570 -4.93 34.59 -19.43
N ILE A 571 -3.84 34.73 -18.66
CA ILE A 571 -2.49 34.93 -19.19
C ILE A 571 -1.53 33.93 -18.54
N LEU A 572 -0.91 33.12 -19.39
CA LEU A 572 0.19 32.22 -19.03
C LEU A 572 1.51 32.97 -18.92
N GLY A 573 2.20 32.79 -17.79
CA GLY A 573 3.53 33.30 -17.55
C GLY A 573 4.64 32.27 -17.80
N PRO A 574 5.90 32.67 -17.58
CA PRO A 574 7.05 31.82 -17.87
C PRO A 574 7.22 30.70 -16.85
N MET A 575 8.09 29.76 -17.20
CA MET A 575 8.63 28.76 -16.31
C MET A 575 9.93 29.29 -15.65
N PRO A 576 9.96 29.46 -14.32
CA PRO A 576 11.13 30.05 -13.68
C PRO A 576 12.36 29.14 -13.69
N GLY A 577 12.20 27.88 -13.28
CA GLY A 577 13.30 26.92 -13.14
C GLY A 577 12.92 25.75 -12.26
N PHE A 578 13.89 24.90 -11.96
CA PHE A 578 13.72 23.67 -11.20
C PHE A 578 14.27 23.77 -9.78
N GLN A 579 13.44 23.34 -8.83
CA GLN A 579 13.87 22.93 -7.51
C GLN A 579 14.32 21.47 -7.56
N ILE A 580 15.24 21.10 -6.67
CA ILE A 580 15.85 19.77 -6.69
C ILE A 580 15.69 19.12 -5.33
N SER A 581 15.17 17.90 -5.29
CA SER A 581 15.15 17.06 -4.10
C SER A 581 16.02 15.83 -4.32
N TYR A 582 16.91 15.57 -3.36
CA TYR A 582 17.80 14.40 -3.35
C TYR A 582 17.25 13.25 -2.51
N ASP A 583 16.06 13.42 -1.94
CA ASP A 583 15.43 12.49 -1.00
C ASP A 583 13.94 12.27 -1.33
N LEU A 584 13.62 12.33 -2.62
CA LEU A 584 12.29 12.05 -3.19
C LEU A 584 11.18 12.92 -2.59
N GLY A 585 11.47 14.21 -2.44
CA GLY A 585 10.52 15.26 -2.12
C GLY A 585 10.36 15.54 -0.63
N LYS A 586 11.24 15.04 0.24
CA LYS A 586 11.21 15.35 1.69
C LYS A 586 11.87 16.70 1.97
N THR A 587 12.99 16.97 1.31
CA THR A 587 13.72 18.26 1.35
C THR A 587 14.01 18.77 -0.07
N TRP A 588 14.21 20.08 -0.20
CA TRP A 588 14.28 20.75 -1.50
C TRP A 588 15.34 21.85 -1.52
N THR A 589 16.26 21.77 -2.47
CA THR A 589 17.12 22.88 -2.90
C THR A 589 16.29 23.83 -3.79
N PRO A 590 16.20 25.14 -3.45
CA PRO A 590 15.50 26.12 -4.27
C PRO A 590 16.10 26.27 -5.67
N SER A 591 15.28 26.70 -6.63
CA SER A 591 15.74 27.12 -7.95
C SER A 591 16.60 28.38 -7.83
N PRO A 592 17.72 28.50 -8.58
CA PRO A 592 18.48 29.74 -8.66
C PRO A 592 17.79 30.82 -9.53
N LEU A 593 16.74 30.43 -10.26
CA LEU A 593 15.97 31.26 -11.18
C LEU A 593 14.62 31.67 -10.58
N SER A 594 14.01 32.73 -11.12
CA SER A 594 12.78 33.37 -10.60
C SER A 594 11.79 33.72 -11.73
N PRO A 595 10.53 34.09 -11.44
CA PRO A 595 9.61 34.57 -12.49
C PRO A 595 10.09 35.81 -13.24
N ALA A 596 10.91 36.64 -12.60
CA ALA A 596 11.52 37.82 -13.22
C ALA A 596 12.76 37.45 -14.07
N GLU A 597 13.44 36.37 -13.72
CA GLU A 597 14.61 35.83 -14.41
C GLU A 597 14.41 34.32 -14.71
N PRO A 598 13.52 33.98 -15.67
CA PRO A 598 13.13 32.61 -15.93
C PRO A 598 14.17 31.82 -16.76
N LEU A 599 14.03 30.48 -16.74
CA LEU A 599 14.92 29.54 -17.45
C LEU A 599 14.90 29.78 -18.97
N PHE A 600 13.72 30.01 -19.53
CA PHE A 600 13.58 30.41 -20.92
C PHE A 600 13.38 31.94 -20.97
N PRO A 601 14.08 32.66 -21.86
CA PRO A 601 14.10 34.12 -21.88
C PRO A 601 12.82 34.70 -22.53
N GLU A 602 11.69 34.46 -21.87
CA GLU A 602 10.34 34.86 -22.24
C GLU A 602 9.50 35.16 -20.97
N PRO A 603 8.37 35.89 -21.08
CA PRO A 603 7.95 36.66 -22.24
C PRO A 603 8.83 37.91 -22.46
N SER A 604 8.83 38.46 -23.67
CA SER A 604 9.54 39.71 -24.00
C SER A 604 9.04 40.92 -23.21
N LYS A 605 7.77 40.88 -22.81
CA LYS A 605 7.09 41.87 -21.98
C LYS A 605 6.26 41.14 -20.92
N HIS A 606 6.23 41.66 -19.68
CA HIS A 606 5.38 41.11 -18.62
C HIS A 606 3.92 40.96 -19.09
N LEU A 607 3.31 39.81 -18.80
CA LEU A 607 1.98 39.39 -19.29
C LEU A 607 1.87 39.22 -20.83
N GLY A 608 2.99 39.13 -21.53
CA GLY A 608 3.05 38.73 -22.94
C GLY A 608 3.01 37.20 -23.13
N PRO A 609 2.85 36.72 -24.37
CA PRO A 609 2.82 35.30 -24.67
C PRO A 609 4.18 34.62 -24.44
N VAL A 610 4.13 33.33 -24.13
CA VAL A 610 5.29 32.44 -23.95
C VAL A 610 5.19 31.24 -24.90
N LYS A 611 6.32 30.62 -25.22
CA LYS A 611 6.42 29.42 -26.07
C LYS A 611 6.49 28.14 -25.22
N MET A 612 7.23 28.15 -24.11
CA MET A 612 7.38 26.99 -23.22
C MET A 612 6.55 27.17 -21.93
N GLY A 613 5.25 27.42 -22.10
CA GLY A 613 4.30 27.56 -21.01
C GLY A 613 3.77 26.22 -20.49
N ALA A 614 3.42 26.18 -19.20
CA ALA A 614 3.00 24.99 -18.46
C ALA A 614 3.71 23.69 -18.89
N PRO A 615 5.04 23.59 -18.74
CA PRO A 615 5.80 22.55 -19.43
C PRO A 615 5.85 21.21 -18.69
N HIS A 616 5.68 20.09 -19.40
CA HIS A 616 5.66 18.73 -18.84
C HIS A 616 6.72 17.83 -19.47
N PHE A 617 7.34 16.98 -18.66
CA PHE A 617 8.25 15.98 -19.19
C PHE A 617 7.49 14.86 -19.89
N VAL A 618 8.07 14.33 -20.97
CA VAL A 618 7.61 13.12 -21.64
C VAL A 618 7.88 11.93 -20.73
N ASP A 619 6.84 11.12 -20.48
CA ASP A 619 6.94 9.90 -19.69
C ASP A 619 7.56 8.77 -20.52
N PHE A 620 8.79 8.38 -20.16
CA PHE A 620 9.59 7.34 -20.80
C PHE A 620 9.63 6.02 -20.01
N GLY A 621 8.66 5.77 -19.13
CA GLY A 621 8.69 4.58 -18.28
C GLY A 621 9.48 4.79 -16.99
N ARG A 622 9.76 3.69 -16.31
CA ARG A 622 10.42 3.71 -15.01
C ARG A 622 11.81 4.31 -15.14
N ASN A 623 12.10 5.37 -14.39
CA ASN A 623 13.40 6.02 -14.36
C ASN A 623 13.94 6.38 -15.77
N MET A 624 13.07 6.84 -16.67
CA MET A 624 13.39 7.16 -18.06
C MET A 624 13.96 6.00 -18.90
N GLU A 625 13.67 4.75 -18.56
CA GLU A 625 14.24 3.55 -19.22
C GLU A 625 14.06 3.50 -20.75
N HIS A 626 13.06 4.20 -21.30
CA HIS A 626 12.80 4.27 -22.74
C HIS A 626 13.17 5.61 -23.39
N SER A 627 13.93 6.47 -22.71
CA SER A 627 14.47 7.67 -23.35
C SER A 627 15.38 7.28 -24.52
N PRO A 628 15.18 7.84 -25.73
CA PRO A 628 15.89 7.39 -26.93
C PRO A 628 17.39 7.73 -26.93
N ASP A 629 17.78 8.76 -26.19
CA ASP A 629 19.16 9.28 -26.15
C ASP A 629 19.61 9.67 -24.74
N GLY A 630 18.90 9.21 -23.71
CA GLY A 630 19.18 9.51 -22.30
C GLY A 630 18.83 10.95 -21.88
N LYS A 631 18.22 11.74 -22.78
CA LYS A 631 17.74 13.09 -22.46
C LYS A 631 16.30 13.06 -21.94
N ALA A 632 16.00 14.00 -21.06
CA ALA A 632 14.64 14.32 -20.67
C ALA A 632 14.06 15.29 -21.71
N TYR A 633 12.88 14.98 -22.23
CA TYR A 633 12.18 15.82 -23.21
C TYR A 633 11.03 16.52 -22.51
N MET A 634 10.83 17.79 -22.84
CA MET A 634 9.81 18.64 -22.23
C MET A 634 8.95 19.29 -23.31
N LEU A 635 7.64 19.11 -23.19
CA LEU A 635 6.63 19.73 -24.03
C LEU A 635 6.09 20.97 -23.32
N GLY A 636 5.85 22.05 -24.05
CA GLY A 636 5.24 23.26 -23.52
C GLY A 636 4.16 23.78 -24.45
N MET A 637 3.08 24.30 -23.90
CA MET A 637 2.05 25.00 -24.68
C MET A 637 2.43 26.48 -24.82
N GLY A 638 2.12 27.07 -25.96
CA GLY A 638 2.51 28.44 -26.24
C GLY A 638 1.68 29.12 -27.33
N ALA A 639 1.94 30.41 -27.48
CA ALA A 639 1.40 31.24 -28.53
C ALA A 639 2.51 32.15 -29.12
N VAL A 640 2.31 32.63 -30.34
CA VAL A 640 3.20 33.61 -30.96
C VAL A 640 2.76 35.04 -30.59
N GLU A 641 3.71 35.97 -30.63
CA GLU A 641 3.38 37.38 -30.55
C GLU A 641 2.68 37.84 -31.85
N GLY A 642 1.56 38.55 -31.72
CA GLY A 642 0.78 39.01 -32.87
C GLY A 642 0.05 37.89 -33.60
N ASP A 643 -0.74 37.10 -32.86
CA ASP A 643 -1.55 36.01 -33.42
C ASP A 643 -2.40 36.49 -34.62
N PRO A 644 -2.31 35.83 -35.80
CA PRO A 644 -3.11 36.17 -36.96
C PRO A 644 -4.61 35.89 -36.79
N MET A 645 -5.02 35.08 -35.81
CA MET A 645 -6.41 34.68 -35.58
C MET A 645 -6.81 34.79 -34.09
N PRO A 646 -6.79 36.01 -33.51
CA PRO A 646 -7.05 36.18 -32.07
C PRO A 646 -8.44 35.69 -31.67
N ARG A 647 -8.54 35.16 -30.45
CA ARG A 647 -9.80 34.66 -29.91
C ARG A 647 -10.80 35.81 -29.70
N PRO A 648 -12.10 35.56 -29.90
CA PRO A 648 -13.12 36.61 -29.76
C PRO A 648 -13.38 36.96 -28.30
N CYS A 649 -13.88 38.18 -28.06
CA CYS A 649 -14.41 38.56 -26.76
C CYS A 649 -15.69 37.80 -26.44
N LEU A 650 -15.85 37.43 -25.17
CA LEU A 650 -17.00 36.64 -24.70
C LEU A 650 -17.95 37.45 -23.82
N LYS A 651 -19.20 37.01 -23.78
CA LYS A 651 -20.25 37.42 -22.83
C LYS A 651 -20.91 36.17 -22.26
N VAL A 652 -21.51 36.30 -21.08
CA VAL A 652 -22.28 35.22 -20.47
C VAL A 652 -23.37 34.73 -21.43
N GLY A 653 -23.47 33.41 -21.58
CA GLY A 653 -24.45 32.77 -22.44
C GLY A 653 -25.88 32.93 -21.92
N LYS A 654 -26.87 32.64 -22.77
CA LYS A 654 -28.24 32.42 -22.29
C LYS A 654 -28.30 31.11 -21.50
N PRO A 655 -29.32 30.89 -20.66
CA PRO A 655 -29.52 29.58 -20.02
C PRO A 655 -29.47 28.45 -21.05
N GLY A 656 -28.50 27.52 -20.91
CA GLY A 656 -28.29 26.39 -21.83
C GLY A 656 -27.25 26.62 -22.95
N GLU A 657 -26.75 27.84 -23.15
CA GLU A 657 -25.63 28.15 -24.05
C GLU A 657 -24.35 28.38 -23.22
N PRO A 658 -23.19 27.81 -23.59
CA PRO A 658 -21.99 27.91 -22.76
C PRO A 658 -21.46 29.34 -22.63
N PHE A 659 -21.42 30.08 -23.74
CA PHE A 659 -21.05 31.50 -23.80
C PHE A 659 -21.44 32.08 -25.16
N GLY A 660 -21.55 33.41 -25.24
CA GLY A 660 -21.73 34.13 -26.51
C GLY A 660 -20.49 34.94 -26.87
N THR A 661 -20.33 35.30 -28.14
CA THR A 661 -19.28 36.23 -28.59
C THR A 661 -19.80 37.68 -28.65
N GLN A 662 -18.88 38.64 -28.55
CA GLN A 662 -19.13 40.08 -28.73
C GLN A 662 -17.93 40.77 -29.40
N PRO A 663 -18.10 41.95 -30.03
CA PRO A 663 -16.98 42.69 -30.62
C PRO A 663 -15.96 43.12 -29.57
N CYS A 664 -14.67 43.03 -29.90
CA CYS A 664 -13.59 43.52 -29.04
C CYS A 664 -13.36 45.02 -29.20
N THR A 665 -13.13 45.71 -28.07
CA THR A 665 -12.99 47.17 -27.99
C THR A 665 -11.83 47.61 -27.09
N GLU A 666 -11.06 46.66 -26.55
CA GLU A 666 -9.95 46.85 -25.63
C GLU A 666 -8.83 45.85 -25.96
N ASP A 667 -7.57 46.20 -25.65
CA ASP A 667 -6.37 45.38 -25.90
C ASP A 667 -6.18 44.28 -24.84
N PHE A 668 -7.15 43.38 -24.68
CA PHE A 668 -7.03 42.19 -23.84
C PHE A 668 -6.72 40.97 -24.71
N ALA A 669 -5.75 40.14 -24.34
CA ALA A 669 -5.36 38.97 -25.13
C ALA A 669 -6.36 37.79 -25.07
N HIS A 670 -7.57 38.01 -24.54
CA HIS A 670 -8.73 37.10 -24.55
C HIS A 670 -8.42 35.63 -24.26
N ALA A 671 -7.50 35.32 -23.34
CA ALA A 671 -7.11 33.94 -23.04
C ALA A 671 -6.66 33.12 -24.27
N ASN A 672 -6.08 33.79 -25.27
CA ASN A 672 -5.35 33.13 -26.37
C ASN A 672 -4.30 32.16 -25.83
N LEU A 673 -3.55 32.61 -24.82
CA LEU A 673 -2.63 31.79 -24.04
C LEU A 673 -2.92 31.93 -22.55
N SER A 674 -3.69 30.98 -22.02
CA SER A 674 -4.12 30.93 -20.62
C SER A 674 -3.45 29.78 -19.87
N TRP A 675 -3.87 29.51 -18.63
CA TRP A 675 -3.45 28.31 -17.89
C TRP A 675 -3.75 26.98 -18.59
N ILE A 676 -4.64 26.95 -19.59
CA ILE A 676 -5.08 25.70 -20.24
C ILE A 676 -5.35 25.82 -21.75
N SER A 677 -5.30 27.02 -22.34
CA SER A 677 -5.51 27.25 -23.79
C SER A 677 -4.27 27.84 -24.44
N ALA A 678 -4.00 27.47 -25.69
CA ALA A 678 -2.83 27.86 -26.47
C ALA A 678 -3.08 27.72 -27.99
N ASP A 679 -2.05 28.00 -28.80
CA ASP A 679 -2.07 27.86 -30.27
C ASP A 679 -1.06 26.83 -30.80
N GLN A 680 0.05 26.64 -30.09
CA GLN A 680 1.15 25.74 -30.47
C GLN A 680 1.64 24.90 -29.30
N ILE A 681 2.28 23.78 -29.64
CA ILE A 681 3.10 22.98 -28.72
C ILE A 681 4.57 23.08 -29.15
N TYR A 682 5.46 23.29 -28.18
CA TYR A 682 6.91 23.40 -28.36
C TYR A 682 7.63 22.24 -27.66
N LEU A 683 8.86 21.96 -28.10
CA LEU A 683 9.67 20.85 -27.60
C LEU A 683 11.10 21.30 -27.27
N ALA A 684 11.57 20.92 -26.08
CA ALA A 684 12.94 21.08 -25.63
C ALA A 684 13.47 19.79 -25.01
N ARG A 685 14.79 19.64 -24.90
CA ARG A 685 15.41 18.48 -24.24
C ARG A 685 16.71 18.85 -23.53
N VAL A 686 17.05 18.08 -22.50
CA VAL A 686 18.25 18.26 -21.67
C VAL A 686 18.73 16.91 -21.16
N THR A 687 20.04 16.75 -20.96
CA THR A 687 20.55 15.61 -20.16
C THR A 687 20.32 15.94 -18.70
N PRO A 688 19.43 15.25 -17.95
CA PRO A 688 19.05 15.69 -16.61
C PRO A 688 20.17 15.48 -15.58
N SER A 689 20.62 16.57 -14.95
CA SER A 689 21.50 16.58 -13.78
C SER A 689 21.29 17.86 -12.97
N PRO A 690 21.73 17.93 -11.70
CA PRO A 690 21.66 19.18 -10.93
C PRO A 690 22.38 20.36 -11.59
N GLU A 691 23.44 20.11 -12.35
CA GLU A 691 24.26 21.12 -13.02
C GLU A 691 23.64 21.64 -14.32
N THR A 692 22.80 20.83 -14.97
CA THR A 692 22.29 21.09 -16.34
C THR A 692 20.84 21.58 -16.34
N ILE A 693 20.02 21.12 -15.39
CA ILE A 693 18.57 21.32 -15.44
C ILE A 693 18.17 22.81 -15.38
N ASN A 694 18.95 23.64 -14.68
CA ASN A 694 18.76 25.09 -14.54
C ASN A 694 19.71 25.93 -15.40
N ASP A 695 20.53 25.32 -16.26
CA ASP A 695 21.40 26.04 -17.18
C ASP A 695 20.83 25.97 -18.60
N ILE A 696 20.25 27.08 -19.09
CA ILE A 696 19.71 27.16 -20.45
C ILE A 696 20.71 26.71 -21.53
N LYS A 697 22.02 26.86 -21.30
CA LYS A 697 23.05 26.45 -22.28
C LYS A 697 23.15 24.94 -22.45
N ALA A 698 22.63 24.16 -21.49
CA ALA A 698 22.55 22.71 -21.57
C ALA A 698 21.29 22.21 -22.31
N TRP A 699 20.34 23.11 -22.59
CA TRP A 699 19.09 22.77 -23.28
C TRP A 699 19.23 22.86 -24.79
N GLU A 700 18.53 21.96 -25.47
CA GLU A 700 18.37 21.95 -26.91
C GLU A 700 16.89 22.13 -27.26
N PHE A 701 16.63 22.99 -28.24
CA PHE A 701 15.28 23.38 -28.66
C PHE A 701 14.98 22.87 -30.05
N PHE A 702 13.76 22.40 -30.27
CA PHE A 702 13.32 21.95 -31.58
C PHE A 702 13.19 23.16 -32.54
N ALA A 703 13.86 23.09 -33.68
CA ALA A 703 13.93 24.16 -34.69
C ALA A 703 13.31 23.77 -36.04
N GLY A 704 12.42 22.77 -36.03
CA GLY A 704 11.77 22.21 -37.21
C GLY A 704 12.50 20.99 -37.76
N HIS A 705 12.19 20.64 -39.00
CA HIS A 705 12.80 19.52 -39.72
C HIS A 705 13.68 20.01 -40.88
N ASP A 706 14.70 19.23 -41.21
CA ASP A 706 15.47 19.41 -42.44
C ASP A 706 14.69 18.86 -43.66
N ARG A 707 15.31 18.95 -44.85
CA ARG A 707 14.71 18.46 -46.11
C ARG A 707 14.47 16.94 -46.15
N ASN A 708 15.08 16.18 -45.24
CA ASN A 708 14.94 14.73 -45.11
C ASN A 708 14.02 14.34 -43.95
N ALA A 709 13.23 15.29 -43.42
CA ALA A 709 12.38 15.10 -42.25
C ALA A 709 13.12 14.70 -40.96
N LYS A 710 14.42 15.04 -40.84
CA LYS A 710 15.16 14.86 -39.58
C LYS A 710 15.00 16.09 -38.68
N PRO A 711 14.85 15.92 -37.36
CA PRO A 711 14.67 17.05 -36.45
C PRO A 711 15.95 17.88 -36.35
N ILE A 712 15.80 19.19 -36.40
CA ILE A 712 16.87 20.17 -36.18
C ILE A 712 16.80 20.61 -34.72
N TRP A 713 17.94 20.56 -34.04
CA TRP A 713 18.09 21.03 -32.67
C TRP A 713 19.01 22.27 -32.63
N THR A 714 18.60 23.30 -31.89
CA THR A 714 19.36 24.54 -31.69
C THR A 714 19.62 24.75 -30.21
N SER A 715 20.75 25.35 -29.85
CA SER A 715 21.04 25.82 -28.48
C SER A 715 20.55 27.26 -28.24
N ASP A 716 20.13 27.96 -29.30
CA ASP A 716 19.56 29.31 -29.21
C ASP A 716 18.03 29.25 -29.16
N PHE A 717 17.47 29.59 -27.99
CA PHE A 717 16.02 29.62 -27.74
C PHE A 717 15.25 30.49 -28.73
N LYS A 718 15.85 31.56 -29.27
CA LYS A 718 15.17 32.44 -30.24
C LYS A 718 14.74 31.70 -31.51
N ASN A 719 15.45 30.63 -31.84
CA ASN A 719 15.21 29.82 -33.04
C ASN A 719 14.27 28.63 -32.79
N ILE A 720 13.69 28.50 -31.59
CA ILE A 720 12.68 27.46 -31.31
C ILE A 720 11.47 27.64 -32.23
N LYS A 721 10.98 26.54 -32.78
CA LYS A 721 9.79 26.48 -33.63
C LYS A 721 8.74 25.56 -33.00
N PRO A 722 7.44 25.78 -33.32
CA PRO A 722 6.39 24.85 -32.95
C PRO A 722 6.72 23.42 -33.40
N LEU A 723 6.52 22.45 -32.50
CA LEU A 723 6.48 21.03 -32.83
C LEU A 723 5.22 20.73 -33.64
N ILE A 724 4.08 21.22 -33.16
CA ILE A 724 2.76 21.15 -33.82
C ILE A 724 1.98 22.43 -33.55
N GLU A 725 1.06 22.77 -34.45
CA GLU A 725 0.21 23.95 -34.37
C GLU A 725 -1.22 23.58 -34.81
N TRP A 726 -2.20 24.05 -34.04
CA TRP A 726 -3.60 24.13 -34.43
C TRP A 726 -4.16 25.35 -33.71
N ASN A 727 -4.08 26.50 -34.38
CA ASN A 727 -4.43 27.79 -33.81
C ASN A 727 -5.84 27.73 -33.18
N ASN A 728 -5.97 28.26 -31.96
CA ASN A 728 -7.15 28.24 -31.10
C ASN A 728 -7.65 26.88 -30.62
N ASN A 729 -6.92 25.79 -30.87
CA ASN A 729 -7.32 24.42 -30.52
C ASN A 729 -6.21 23.65 -29.77
N MET A 730 -5.21 24.36 -29.21
CA MET A 730 -4.13 23.79 -28.41
C MET A 730 -4.29 24.18 -26.93
N GLY A 731 -3.47 23.59 -26.07
CA GLY A 731 -3.42 23.90 -24.65
C GLY A 731 -2.55 22.92 -23.88
N CYS A 732 -2.89 22.64 -22.62
CA CYS A 732 -2.04 21.81 -21.77
C CYS A 732 -1.77 20.45 -22.40
N VAL A 733 -0.51 20.02 -22.35
CA VAL A 733 0.00 18.92 -23.17
C VAL A 733 0.87 17.97 -22.36
N THR A 734 0.65 16.67 -22.51
CA THR A 734 1.55 15.64 -21.99
C THR A 734 1.80 14.59 -23.05
N ALA A 735 2.89 13.83 -22.93
CA ALA A 735 3.11 12.68 -23.79
C ALA A 735 3.75 11.51 -23.04
N THR A 736 3.39 10.31 -23.46
CA THR A 736 3.88 9.05 -22.89
C THR A 736 4.34 8.13 -23.99
N TYR A 737 5.51 7.50 -23.84
CA TYR A 737 5.97 6.44 -24.73
C TYR A 737 5.35 5.09 -24.32
N VAL A 738 4.78 4.38 -25.29
CA VAL A 738 4.15 3.06 -25.12
C VAL A 738 5.03 1.99 -25.78
N PRO A 739 5.86 1.25 -25.01
CA PRO A 739 6.89 0.38 -25.57
C PRO A 739 6.36 -0.74 -26.44
N ALA A 740 5.25 -1.36 -26.03
CA ALA A 740 4.62 -2.45 -26.76
C ALA A 740 4.11 -2.03 -28.15
N LEU A 741 3.69 -0.77 -28.28
CA LEU A 741 3.22 -0.20 -29.55
C LEU A 741 4.33 0.52 -30.33
N LYS A 742 5.47 0.82 -29.68
CA LYS A 742 6.55 1.67 -30.20
C LYS A 742 6.03 3.04 -30.66
N LYS A 743 5.14 3.62 -29.87
CA LYS A 743 4.43 4.87 -30.18
C LYS A 743 4.45 5.82 -29.01
N TYR A 744 4.46 7.11 -29.32
CA TYR A 744 4.15 8.16 -28.38
C TYR A 744 2.65 8.45 -28.43
N LEU A 745 2.02 8.57 -27.28
CA LEU A 745 0.66 9.09 -27.13
C LEU A 745 0.74 10.46 -26.50
N MET A 746 0.16 11.47 -27.14
CA MET A 746 0.10 12.84 -26.62
C MET A 746 -1.34 13.18 -26.25
N CYS A 747 -1.55 13.66 -25.03
CA CYS A 747 -2.81 14.22 -24.57
C CYS A 747 -2.75 15.74 -24.73
N VAL A 748 -3.73 16.33 -25.41
CA VAL A 748 -3.89 17.78 -25.49
C VAL A 748 -5.27 18.16 -24.97
N THR A 749 -5.31 19.18 -24.11
CA THR A 749 -6.56 19.82 -23.68
C THR A 749 -6.67 21.17 -24.39
N ASP A 750 -7.70 21.37 -25.22
CA ASP A 750 -8.11 22.71 -25.63
C ASP A 750 -9.03 23.27 -24.54
N GLY A 751 -8.42 24.01 -23.61
CA GLY A 751 -9.12 24.49 -22.43
C GLY A 751 -9.92 25.77 -22.65
N TRP A 752 -10.28 26.11 -23.89
CA TRP A 752 -11.11 27.28 -24.17
C TRP A 752 -12.52 27.16 -23.59
N PRO A 753 -13.10 28.21 -22.98
CA PRO A 753 -12.59 29.54 -22.65
C PRO A 753 -12.16 29.66 -21.18
N THR A 754 -11.36 28.71 -20.70
CA THR A 754 -10.82 28.59 -19.33
C THR A 754 -11.81 28.14 -18.25
N VAL A 755 -13.11 28.42 -18.41
CA VAL A 755 -14.14 28.21 -17.36
C VAL A 755 -15.48 27.70 -17.90
N ALA A 756 -15.51 27.16 -19.12
CA ALA A 756 -16.68 26.47 -19.67
C ALA A 756 -16.30 25.04 -20.04
N LYS A 757 -17.12 24.42 -20.89
CA LYS A 757 -16.80 23.10 -21.40
C LYS A 757 -15.53 23.12 -22.25
N MET A 758 -14.70 22.11 -22.11
CA MET A 758 -13.39 22.00 -22.76
C MET A 758 -13.30 20.74 -23.62
N ASP A 759 -12.47 20.81 -24.65
CA ASP A 759 -12.21 19.69 -25.53
C ASP A 759 -10.86 19.06 -25.21
N SER A 760 -10.74 17.76 -25.46
CA SER A 760 -9.47 17.04 -25.33
C SER A 760 -9.28 16.08 -26.47
N TYR A 761 -8.04 15.80 -26.86
CA TYR A 761 -7.77 14.84 -27.92
C TYR A 761 -6.45 14.13 -27.73
N ILE A 762 -6.36 12.95 -28.34
CA ILE A 762 -5.17 12.10 -28.27
C ILE A 762 -4.53 12.06 -29.66
N LEU A 763 -3.23 12.35 -29.71
CA LEU A 763 -2.40 12.18 -30.90
C LEU A 763 -1.45 11.00 -30.72
N GLU A 764 -1.04 10.37 -31.81
CA GLU A 764 0.01 9.35 -31.84
C GLU A 764 1.10 9.66 -32.86
N ALA A 765 2.33 9.24 -32.55
CA ALA A 765 3.47 9.32 -33.45
C ALA A 765 4.46 8.17 -33.21
N ASP A 766 5.17 7.75 -34.26
CA ASP A 766 6.25 6.75 -34.17
C ASP A 766 7.55 7.36 -33.61
N THR A 767 7.72 8.67 -33.77
CA THR A 767 8.82 9.46 -33.22
C THR A 767 8.27 10.72 -32.55
N LEU A 768 8.88 11.14 -31.44
CA LEU A 768 8.39 12.29 -30.65
C LEU A 768 8.32 13.61 -31.46
N THR A 769 9.14 13.75 -32.50
CA THR A 769 9.14 14.92 -33.39
C THR A 769 8.08 14.84 -34.50
N GLY A 770 7.19 13.84 -34.46
CA GLY A 770 6.13 13.63 -35.44
C GLY A 770 6.57 12.80 -36.66
N PRO A 771 5.72 12.70 -37.70
CA PRO A 771 4.42 13.34 -37.83
C PRO A 771 3.40 12.81 -36.82
N TRP A 772 2.64 13.72 -36.22
CA TRP A 772 1.58 13.40 -35.26
C TRP A 772 0.25 13.18 -36.00
N ARG A 773 -0.54 12.21 -35.52
CA ARG A 773 -1.81 11.80 -36.11
C ARG A 773 -2.89 11.74 -35.04
N ILE A 774 -4.09 12.23 -35.33
CA ILE A 774 -5.19 12.22 -34.38
C ILE A 774 -5.79 10.82 -34.24
N VAL A 775 -5.86 10.33 -32.99
CA VAL A 775 -6.49 9.05 -32.63
C VAL A 775 -7.97 9.28 -32.33
N THR A 776 -8.26 10.27 -31.48
CA THR A 776 -9.62 10.58 -31.05
C THR A 776 -9.73 12.05 -30.66
N TYR A 777 -10.87 12.67 -30.99
CA TYR A 777 -11.26 14.00 -30.51
C TYR A 777 -12.43 13.87 -29.54
N MET A 778 -12.19 14.21 -28.29
CA MET A 778 -13.13 14.08 -27.19
C MET A 778 -13.76 15.43 -26.87
N LYS A 779 -14.83 15.74 -27.59
CA LYS A 779 -15.60 16.97 -27.40
C LYS A 779 -16.26 17.01 -26.02
N ASP A 780 -16.18 18.15 -25.31
CA ASP A 780 -16.73 18.34 -23.97
C ASP A 780 -16.23 17.27 -22.96
N PHE A 781 -14.97 16.83 -23.08
CA PHE A 781 -14.42 15.77 -22.23
C PHE A 781 -14.33 16.21 -20.76
N GLY A 782 -14.79 15.36 -19.85
CA GLY A 782 -14.94 15.70 -18.43
C GLY A 782 -16.03 16.75 -18.17
N GLU A 783 -16.74 17.18 -19.21
CA GLU A 783 -17.24 18.55 -19.44
C GLU A 783 -16.18 19.64 -19.24
N GLN A 784 -15.34 19.60 -18.21
CA GLN A 784 -14.17 20.45 -18.06
C GLN A 784 -12.97 19.63 -17.55
N GLY A 785 -12.47 18.70 -18.37
CA GLY A 785 -11.28 17.89 -18.06
C GLY A 785 -9.97 18.62 -18.37
N TYR A 786 -8.96 18.45 -17.51
CA TYR A 786 -7.64 19.06 -17.66
C TYR A 786 -6.52 18.19 -17.05
N PHE A 787 -5.27 18.52 -17.41
CA PHE A 787 -4.04 17.82 -17.01
C PHE A 787 -4.01 16.34 -17.39
N LEU A 788 -4.63 16.00 -18.53
CA LEU A 788 -4.71 14.64 -19.04
C LEU A 788 -3.30 14.07 -19.26
N ASN A 789 -3.06 12.86 -18.75
CA ASN A 789 -1.84 12.10 -18.99
C ASN A 789 -2.08 10.58 -18.87
N PHE A 790 -1.18 9.78 -19.45
CA PHE A 790 -1.15 8.33 -19.28
C PHE A 790 0.11 7.96 -18.48
N PRO A 791 0.01 7.74 -17.15
CA PRO A 791 1.15 7.28 -16.38
C PRO A 791 1.62 5.91 -16.90
N SER A 792 2.85 5.84 -17.40
CA SER A 792 3.41 4.64 -18.04
C SER A 792 3.40 3.40 -17.15
N LYS A 793 3.43 3.61 -15.82
CA LYS A 793 3.28 2.58 -14.80
C LYS A 793 2.00 1.74 -14.97
N PHE A 794 0.93 2.34 -15.47
CA PHE A 794 -0.39 1.73 -15.56
C PHE A 794 -0.77 1.35 -16.99
N ILE A 795 0.23 1.04 -17.82
CA ILE A 795 0.02 0.52 -19.17
C ILE A 795 0.16 -1.00 -19.15
N SER A 796 -0.79 -1.70 -19.76
CA SER A 796 -0.72 -3.16 -19.90
C SER A 796 0.45 -3.59 -20.77
N SER A 797 0.89 -4.84 -20.62
CA SER A 797 2.02 -5.39 -21.37
C SER A 797 1.83 -5.39 -22.90
N ASP A 798 0.58 -5.40 -23.38
CA ASP A 798 0.24 -5.27 -24.81
C ASP A 798 0.14 -3.81 -25.29
N GLY A 799 0.22 -2.84 -24.37
CA GLY A 799 0.10 -1.41 -24.64
C GLY A 799 -1.31 -0.92 -24.99
N LEU A 800 -2.33 -1.79 -24.94
CA LEU A 800 -3.68 -1.46 -25.40
C LEU A 800 -4.65 -1.09 -24.27
N ARG A 801 -4.35 -1.44 -23.02
CA ARG A 801 -5.08 -0.94 -21.84
C ARG A 801 -4.21 0.04 -21.08
N LEU A 802 -4.76 1.19 -20.77
CA LEU A 802 -4.07 2.30 -20.11
C LEU A 802 -4.98 2.90 -19.05
N TRP A 803 -4.41 3.73 -18.18
CA TRP A 803 -5.18 4.55 -17.25
C TRP A 803 -5.00 6.02 -17.58
N LEU A 804 -6.10 6.68 -17.96
CA LEU A 804 -6.16 8.11 -18.18
C LEU A 804 -6.25 8.84 -16.84
N CYS A 805 -5.22 9.59 -16.50
CA CYS A 805 -5.16 10.46 -15.34
C CYS A 805 -5.64 11.87 -15.72
N TYR A 806 -6.60 12.43 -15.00
CA TYR A 806 -7.05 13.81 -15.18
C TYR A 806 -7.77 14.35 -13.94
N SER A 807 -8.07 15.65 -13.96
CA SER A 807 -8.96 16.32 -13.01
C SER A 807 -10.03 17.12 -13.78
N ALA A 808 -11.15 17.43 -13.13
CA ALA A 808 -12.26 18.09 -13.81
C ALA A 808 -13.12 19.02 -12.95
N ASN A 809 -13.84 19.93 -13.63
CA ASN A 809 -14.98 20.72 -13.12
C ASN A 809 -14.67 21.65 -11.93
N PHE A 810 -13.56 22.38 -12.00
CA PHE A 810 -13.20 23.35 -10.95
C PHE A 810 -14.11 24.59 -10.94
N SER A 811 -14.65 24.99 -12.10
CA SER A 811 -15.40 26.25 -12.27
C SER A 811 -16.91 26.07 -12.33
N SER A 812 -17.46 24.96 -11.83
CA SER A 812 -18.91 24.75 -11.82
C SER A 812 -19.60 25.91 -11.05
N GLY A 813 -20.60 26.52 -11.67
CA GLY A 813 -21.30 27.73 -11.20
C GLY A 813 -20.74 29.06 -11.74
N TRP A 814 -19.52 29.09 -12.28
CA TRP A 814 -18.93 30.32 -12.84
C TRP A 814 -19.63 30.70 -14.14
N ASN A 815 -19.88 31.99 -14.33
CA ASN A 815 -20.65 32.52 -15.48
C ASN A 815 -22.02 31.81 -15.69
N GLY A 816 -22.59 31.19 -14.66
CA GLY A 816 -23.84 30.42 -14.77
C GLY A 816 -23.71 29.05 -15.43
N MET A 817 -22.48 28.53 -15.59
CA MET A 817 -22.21 27.20 -16.14
C MET A 817 -22.48 26.10 -15.12
N GLU A 818 -23.19 25.06 -15.52
CA GLU A 818 -23.30 23.82 -14.76
C GLU A 818 -22.48 22.74 -15.46
N LEU A 819 -21.55 22.12 -14.73
CA LEU A 819 -20.63 21.11 -15.24
C LEU A 819 -20.88 19.76 -14.58
N LYS A 820 -20.88 18.70 -15.40
CA LYS A 820 -21.08 17.31 -15.00
C LYS A 820 -19.81 16.51 -15.20
N PHE A 821 -19.61 15.50 -14.36
CA PHE A 821 -18.52 14.55 -14.59
C PHE A 821 -18.93 13.57 -15.70
N ASN A 822 -18.34 13.75 -16.88
CA ASN A 822 -18.57 12.89 -18.05
C ASN A 822 -17.22 12.44 -18.66
N PRO A 823 -16.80 11.18 -18.48
CA PRO A 823 -17.56 10.05 -17.94
C PRO A 823 -17.83 10.11 -16.42
N PRO A 824 -18.83 9.36 -15.91
CA PRO A 824 -19.01 9.15 -14.48
C PRO A 824 -17.73 8.62 -13.82
N GLY A 825 -17.41 9.12 -12.62
CA GLY A 825 -16.16 8.80 -11.93
C GLY A 825 -15.05 9.85 -12.08
N GLY A 826 -15.33 10.97 -12.75
CA GLY A 826 -14.49 12.17 -12.67
C GLY A 826 -14.73 12.96 -11.38
N ARG A 827 -13.76 13.80 -11.01
CA ARG A 827 -13.81 14.68 -9.82
C ARG A 827 -12.95 15.93 -10.00
N TYR A 828 -13.26 16.98 -9.22
CA TYR A 828 -12.31 18.04 -8.89
C TYR A 828 -11.22 17.50 -7.95
N GLY A 829 -10.18 16.91 -8.55
CA GLY A 829 -9.16 16.09 -7.88
C GLY A 829 -8.67 14.95 -8.78
N LEU A 830 -7.74 14.13 -8.27
CA LEU A 830 -7.15 13.01 -9.02
C LEU A 830 -8.21 11.95 -9.40
N SER A 831 -8.41 11.79 -10.71
CA SER A 831 -9.25 10.76 -11.31
C SER A 831 -8.41 9.87 -12.22
N LEU A 832 -8.59 8.54 -12.13
CA LEU A 832 -7.93 7.55 -12.97
C LEU A 832 -8.99 6.70 -13.66
N HIS A 833 -9.05 6.71 -14.99
CA HIS A 833 -10.01 5.93 -15.78
C HIS A 833 -9.30 4.89 -16.63
N GLU A 834 -9.70 3.63 -16.52
CA GLU A 834 -9.16 2.62 -17.42
C GLU A 834 -9.78 2.79 -18.81
N VAL A 835 -8.91 2.85 -19.81
CA VAL A 835 -9.25 2.98 -21.21
C VAL A 835 -8.60 1.88 -22.02
N ARG A 836 -9.21 1.55 -23.15
CA ARG A 836 -8.66 0.65 -24.16
C ARG A 836 -8.48 1.41 -25.47
N LEU A 837 -7.28 1.31 -26.05
CA LEU A 837 -7.05 1.77 -27.42
C LEU A 837 -7.66 0.77 -28.39
N LEU A 838 -8.47 1.28 -29.32
CA LEU A 838 -9.06 0.47 -30.37
C LEU A 838 -8.12 0.40 -31.56
N THR A 839 -7.83 -0.78 -32.06
CA THR A 839 -7.03 -0.97 -33.28
C THR A 839 -7.91 -0.85 -34.52
N ALA A 840 -7.31 -0.55 -35.67
CA ALA A 840 -8.04 -0.41 -36.95
C ALA A 840 -8.84 -1.67 -37.36
N GLU A 841 -8.48 -2.85 -36.85
CA GLU A 841 -9.20 -4.12 -37.08
C GLU A 841 -10.51 -4.26 -36.28
N LYS A 842 -10.72 -3.41 -35.26
CA LYS A 842 -11.85 -3.46 -34.33
C LYS A 842 -12.80 -2.26 -34.42
N ARG A 843 -12.86 -1.61 -35.59
CA ARG A 843 -13.79 -0.48 -35.84
C ARG A 843 -15.25 -0.90 -35.82
#